data_AF-A0A6A4N8Y7-F1
#
_entry.id   AF-A0A6A4N8Y7-F1
#
_cell.length_a   1.000
_cell.length_b   1.000
_cell.length_c   1.000
_cell.angle_alpha   90.00
_cell.angle_beta   90.00
_cell.angle_gamma   90.00
#
_symmetry.space_group_name_H-M   'P 1'
#
loop_
_entity.id
_entity.type
_entity.pdbx_description
1 polymer ?
#
loop_
_entity_poly.entity_id
_entity_poly.type
_entity_poly.pdbx_seq_one_letter_code
_entity_poly.pdbx_strand_id
1 'polypeptide(L)'
;MAFSTSLRSPSYSQLSCSVRCNRIHRRTEFVSTKLRKGKGESVKSVLNDNRPSSVNNYGEAESTRVLRERLFEQTQMLENQMSTRARGEYFDDQEVQLGFSLRIMESDLQAALTSLKKKEEHLQEAERMVLLENNKLNLTKEELERQESKIASTHSKYEKLEEEMKEASLNLVSQASQMEELKLQLRECEQEIVTVRTALTLKEEEIEKMKIDFEKKNQEAAYVNSELKQKAQLLNDANEVMNKQQVELQQLQKAVKEKEEKLQASFTQRKLEEEKMKDVECMLEKQVMEWLLAQEELKRLRKDNETIQDFSRVKELLNDVRSELVSSQQSLASSRNKMEEQEQLLEEQRVELEEQRESVMSYMESLKDAQIELESEKVKVRIAEARNEDLEHALSMKNDVMKELQEEFKKERTSLERAVQGMSLLEEELEKKSVEYRELGEVVHVKESQLVDAKLQIQHLKSEKASLQVMLEEKELELCDARKMVVELNHQIFDLNMLMNNKETQLIDATNMLKEKDEHVKIIESKLNDTNLKAFEAETEVQRILELTNKLVSSIKVEKMGNDINEKSIGELEVEKIELEGAEVEVEAATSALHKLAELSRQILNKAIESVEGNNSNLGTDMSFSVIKRGVVRISALTEQLLKEADILVVN
;
A
#
# COMPACT_ATOMS: atom_id res chain seq x y z
N MET A 1 -7.27 82.08 -1.08
CA MET A 1 -5.80 82.01 -1.06
C MET A 1 -5.44 80.53 -0.88
N ALA A 2 -5.27 79.75 -1.95
CA ALA A 2 -4.01 79.59 -2.69
C ALA A 2 -2.81 79.36 -1.74
N PHE A 3 -2.32 78.12 -1.64
CA PHE A 3 -1.02 77.73 -2.18
C PHE A 3 -0.88 76.20 -2.21
N SER A 4 -0.59 75.72 -3.41
CA SER A 4 -0.09 74.41 -3.80
C SER A 4 1.42 74.30 -3.54
N THR A 5 1.92 73.06 -3.41
CA THR A 5 3.22 72.48 -3.88
C THR A 5 3.45 71.20 -3.04
N SER A 6 3.43 69.96 -3.58
CA SER A 6 4.26 69.34 -4.63
C SER A 6 5.76 69.55 -4.41
N LEU A 7 6.45 68.48 -3.99
CA LEU A 7 7.83 68.09 -4.35
C LEU A 7 8.01 66.64 -3.83
N ARG A 8 7.98 65.62 -4.69
CA ARG A 8 9.08 65.08 -5.52
C ARG A 8 9.91 64.03 -4.76
N SER A 9 9.99 62.88 -5.41
CA SER A 9 10.59 61.59 -5.06
C SER A 9 12.04 61.64 -4.56
N PRO A 10 12.54 60.48 -4.10
CA PRO A 10 13.74 59.95 -4.73
C PRO A 10 13.53 58.56 -5.30
N SER A 11 13.81 58.48 -6.60
CA SER A 11 14.27 57.30 -7.31
C SER A 11 15.56 56.74 -6.72
N TYR A 12 15.59 55.43 -6.46
CA TYR A 12 16.78 54.56 -6.52
C TYR A 12 16.31 53.26 -7.19
N SER A 13 16.51 53.17 -8.52
CA SER A 13 17.56 52.37 -9.17
C SER A 13 17.36 50.86 -9.00
N GLN A 14 16.77 50.24 -10.02
CA GLN A 14 17.51 49.37 -10.96
C GLN A 14 18.19 48.20 -10.26
N LEU A 15 17.47 47.10 -10.16
CA LEU A 15 18.05 45.78 -10.41
C LEU A 15 17.10 45.03 -11.36
N SER A 16 17.41 45.21 -12.64
CA SER A 16 17.06 44.27 -13.70
C SER A 16 17.60 42.90 -13.29
N CYS A 17 16.72 42.04 -12.79
CA CYS A 17 16.98 40.60 -12.75
C CYS A 17 15.83 39.91 -13.47
N SER A 18 15.96 39.86 -14.80
CA SER A 18 15.47 38.71 -15.56
C SER A 18 16.00 37.45 -14.88
N VAL A 19 15.14 36.74 -14.16
CA VAL A 19 15.34 35.31 -13.89
C VAL A 19 14.90 34.61 -15.18
N ARG A 20 15.70 34.53 -16.24
CA ARG A 20 16.87 33.65 -16.40
C ARG A 20 16.82 32.41 -15.50
N CYS A 21 15.72 31.66 -15.59
CA CYS A 21 15.76 30.23 -15.33
C CYS A 21 16.52 29.56 -16.47
N ASN A 22 17.83 29.47 -16.26
CA ASN A 22 18.73 28.41 -16.66
C ASN A 22 18.05 27.22 -17.37
N ARG A 23 17.97 27.31 -18.71
CA ARG A 23 18.16 26.15 -19.59
C ARG A 23 19.62 25.70 -19.42
N ILE A 24 19.92 25.00 -18.33
CA ILE A 24 21.14 24.20 -18.28
C ILE A 24 20.93 23.05 -19.26
N HIS A 25 21.59 23.21 -20.40
CA HIS A 25 21.94 22.14 -21.30
C HIS A 25 22.78 21.10 -20.53
N ARG A 26 22.13 20.04 -20.04
CA ARG A 26 22.62 18.67 -20.24
C ARG A 26 21.69 18.10 -21.31
N ARG A 27 21.98 18.27 -22.59
CA ARG A 27 22.95 17.47 -23.35
C ARG A 27 22.92 15.99 -22.93
N THR A 28 21.75 15.36 -23.06
CA THR A 28 21.68 14.03 -23.65
C THR A 28 21.40 14.23 -25.11
N GLU A 29 22.42 13.94 -25.90
CA GLU A 29 22.45 14.04 -27.34
C GLU A 29 21.33 13.17 -27.90
N PHE A 30 20.24 13.80 -28.35
CA PHE A 30 19.45 13.21 -29.43
C PHE A 30 20.37 13.14 -30.63
N VAL A 31 20.99 11.98 -30.79
CA VAL A 31 21.66 11.60 -32.01
C VAL A 31 20.58 11.52 -33.08
N SER A 32 20.33 12.65 -33.73
CA SER A 32 19.83 12.66 -35.11
C SER A 32 20.94 12.06 -35.96
N THR A 33 20.97 10.73 -36.09
CA THR A 33 21.76 10.11 -37.15
C THR A 33 21.08 10.43 -38.47
N LYS A 34 21.60 11.50 -39.08
CA LYS A 34 21.71 11.64 -40.53
C LYS A 34 21.92 10.25 -41.15
N LEU A 35 21.15 9.92 -42.19
CA LEU A 35 21.51 8.89 -43.15
C LEU A 35 22.93 9.19 -43.66
N ARG A 36 23.93 8.56 -43.05
CA ARG A 36 25.29 8.49 -43.57
C ARG A 36 25.44 7.16 -44.27
N LYS A 37 25.46 7.26 -45.60
CA LYS A 37 26.25 6.38 -46.47
C LYS A 37 27.61 6.11 -45.79
N GLY A 38 27.94 4.84 -45.57
CA GLY A 38 29.25 4.46 -45.02
C GLY A 38 29.38 2.98 -44.64
N LYS A 39 29.57 2.13 -45.66
CA LYS A 39 30.38 0.90 -45.71
C LYS A 39 30.50 0.03 -44.44
N GLY A 40 29.95 -1.18 -44.56
CA GLY A 40 30.77 -2.39 -44.42
C GLY A 40 30.47 -3.24 -43.21
N GLU A 41 29.57 -4.21 -43.36
CA GLU A 41 29.90 -5.60 -43.10
C GLU A 41 29.11 -6.46 -44.08
N SER A 42 29.86 -7.03 -45.02
CA SER A 42 29.37 -7.96 -46.01
C SER A 42 28.73 -9.14 -45.28
N VAL A 43 27.39 -9.21 -45.28
CA VAL A 43 26.73 -10.50 -45.21
C VAL A 43 27.17 -11.22 -46.48
N LYS A 44 28.18 -12.06 -46.31
CA LYS A 44 28.57 -13.11 -47.25
C LYS A 44 27.32 -13.97 -47.44
N SER A 45 26.47 -13.62 -48.39
CA SER A 45 25.66 -14.63 -49.03
C SER A 45 26.64 -15.46 -49.83
N VAL A 46 26.99 -16.59 -49.23
CA VAL A 46 27.63 -17.73 -49.85
C VAL A 46 26.66 -18.25 -50.91
N LEU A 47 26.55 -17.54 -52.02
CA LEU A 47 26.42 -18.18 -53.31
C LEU A 47 27.86 -18.44 -53.73
N ASN A 48 28.46 -19.45 -53.08
CA ASN A 48 29.64 -20.08 -53.63
C ASN A 48 29.28 -20.48 -55.06
N ASP A 49 29.92 -19.80 -56.00
CA ASP A 49 30.53 -20.37 -57.17
C ASP A 49 30.93 -21.82 -56.90
N ASN A 50 29.98 -22.71 -57.11
CA ASN A 50 30.12 -24.15 -57.24
C ASN A 50 28.83 -24.63 -57.86
N ARG A 51 28.43 -24.02 -58.99
CA ARG A 51 27.81 -24.83 -60.02
C ARG A 51 28.95 -25.67 -60.56
N PRO A 52 29.00 -26.98 -60.33
CA PRO A 52 29.81 -27.79 -61.20
C PRO A 52 29.21 -27.57 -62.58
N SER A 53 29.92 -26.87 -63.46
CA SER A 53 29.86 -27.14 -64.88
C SER A 53 30.41 -28.55 -65.11
N SER A 54 29.77 -29.55 -64.49
CA SER A 54 30.14 -30.94 -64.53
C SER A 54 28.85 -31.75 -64.57
N VAL A 55 28.24 -31.76 -65.75
CA VAL A 55 28.04 -33.03 -66.45
C VAL A 55 28.24 -32.66 -67.92
N ASN A 56 29.51 -32.53 -68.32
CA ASN A 56 30.24 -33.60 -68.98
C ASN A 56 29.57 -34.01 -70.31
N ASN A 57 30.20 -33.58 -71.40
CA ASN A 57 30.77 -34.48 -72.39
C ASN A 57 30.34 -35.95 -72.23
N TYR A 58 29.14 -36.27 -72.70
CA TYR A 58 28.83 -37.60 -73.22
C TYR A 58 28.95 -37.46 -74.74
N GLY A 59 30.15 -37.41 -75.31
CA GLY A 59 31.08 -38.54 -75.34
C GLY A 59 30.70 -39.41 -76.53
N GLU A 60 31.09 -38.95 -77.74
CA GLU A 60 31.51 -39.69 -78.94
C GLU A 60 30.91 -41.07 -79.31
N ALA A 61 29.80 -41.49 -78.72
CA ALA A 61 28.96 -42.54 -79.25
C ALA A 61 27.90 -41.86 -80.12
N GLU A 62 27.71 -42.35 -81.35
CA GLU A 62 26.65 -41.89 -82.25
C GLU A 62 25.35 -41.69 -81.45
N SER A 63 24.76 -40.49 -81.56
CA SER A 63 23.56 -40.15 -80.81
C SER A 63 22.53 -41.27 -81.03
N THR A 64 21.86 -41.73 -79.97
CA THR A 64 20.82 -42.77 -80.08
C THR A 64 19.79 -42.44 -81.18
N ARG A 65 19.62 -41.14 -81.48
CA ARG A 65 18.88 -40.64 -82.62
C ARG A 65 19.50 -41.01 -83.97
N VAL A 66 20.80 -40.79 -84.16
CA VAL A 66 21.59 -41.14 -85.35
C VAL A 66 21.66 -42.66 -85.56
N LEU A 67 21.86 -43.44 -84.50
CA LEU A 67 21.83 -44.92 -84.57
C LEU A 67 20.43 -45.44 -84.95
N ARG A 68 19.37 -44.82 -84.43
CA ARG A 68 17.98 -45.15 -84.79
C ARG A 68 17.67 -44.80 -86.25
N GLU A 69 18.13 -43.64 -86.71
CA GLU A 69 18.00 -43.21 -88.11
C GLU A 69 18.75 -44.18 -89.04
N ARG A 70 19.99 -44.60 -88.71
CA ARG A 70 20.75 -45.61 -89.47
C ARG A 70 20.13 -47.01 -89.45
N LEU A 71 19.65 -47.48 -88.30
CA LEU A 71 18.93 -48.76 -88.20
C LEU A 71 17.68 -48.74 -89.08
N PHE A 72 16.93 -47.63 -89.07
CA PHE A 72 15.76 -47.47 -89.91
C PHE A 72 16.11 -47.51 -91.41
N GLU A 73 17.20 -46.85 -91.82
CA GLU A 73 17.73 -46.91 -93.19
C GLU A 73 18.17 -48.33 -93.57
N GLN A 74 18.91 -49.04 -92.71
CA GLN A 74 19.34 -50.43 -92.94
C GLN A 74 18.18 -51.42 -92.97
N THR A 75 17.13 -51.21 -92.15
CA THR A 75 15.90 -52.00 -92.19
C THR A 75 15.15 -51.78 -93.51
N GLN A 76 15.04 -50.53 -94.00
CA GLN A 76 14.47 -50.27 -95.32
C GLN A 76 15.31 -50.91 -96.45
N MET A 77 16.63 -50.91 -96.34
CA MET A 77 17.50 -51.57 -97.32
C MET A 77 17.29 -53.09 -97.35
N LEU A 78 17.20 -53.74 -96.18
CA LEU A 78 16.91 -55.18 -96.06
C LEU A 78 15.48 -55.51 -96.52
N GLU A 79 14.49 -54.67 -96.21
CA GLU A 79 13.11 -54.82 -96.67
C GLU A 79 13.00 -54.72 -98.20
N ASN A 80 13.73 -53.79 -98.81
CA ASN A 80 13.84 -53.68 -100.26
C ASN A 80 14.57 -54.90 -100.86
N GLN A 81 15.69 -55.35 -100.28
CA GLN A 81 16.41 -56.54 -100.74
C GLN A 81 15.57 -57.84 -100.62
N MET A 82 14.79 -58.00 -99.55
CA MET A 82 13.84 -59.10 -99.40
C MET A 82 12.64 -59.00 -100.36
N SER A 83 12.18 -57.77 -100.63
CA SER A 83 11.14 -57.52 -101.65
C SER A 83 11.63 -57.81 -103.07
N THR A 84 12.91 -57.59 -103.37
CA THR A 84 13.56 -58.00 -104.63
C THR A 84 13.73 -59.52 -104.70
N ARG A 85 14.05 -60.19 -103.58
CA ARG A 85 14.09 -61.66 -103.47
C ARG A 85 12.73 -62.33 -103.74
N ALA A 86 11.63 -61.69 -103.34
CA ALA A 86 10.27 -62.16 -103.63
C ALA A 86 9.87 -62.02 -105.12
N ARG A 87 10.67 -61.31 -105.93
CA ARG A 87 10.43 -61.04 -107.35
C ARG A 87 11.41 -61.78 -108.28
N GLY A 88 11.89 -62.96 -107.89
CA GLY A 88 12.34 -64.00 -108.83
C GLY A 88 13.52 -63.72 -109.76
N GLU A 89 14.50 -62.90 -109.36
CA GLU A 89 15.80 -62.77 -110.05
C GLU A 89 16.93 -63.34 -109.18
N TYR A 90 17.58 -64.40 -109.65
CA TYR A 90 18.71 -65.06 -108.98
C TYR A 90 20.03 -64.40 -109.38
N PHE A 91 20.75 -63.82 -108.41
CA PHE A 91 22.18 -63.50 -108.51
C PHE A 91 22.92 -64.04 -107.28
N ASP A 92 23.98 -64.82 -107.52
CA ASP A 92 24.71 -65.63 -106.53
C ASP A 92 25.60 -64.82 -105.53
N ASP A 93 25.57 -63.49 -105.58
CA ASP A 93 26.39 -62.59 -104.72
C ASP A 93 25.59 -61.90 -103.58
N GLN A 94 24.27 -62.14 -103.52
CA GLN A 94 23.38 -61.47 -102.57
C GLN A 94 23.41 -62.05 -101.15
N GLU A 95 23.82 -63.31 -100.96
CA GLU A 95 23.77 -63.99 -99.65
C GLU A 95 24.86 -63.49 -98.69
N VAL A 96 26.06 -63.21 -99.21
CA VAL A 96 27.17 -62.61 -98.44
C VAL A 96 26.86 -61.16 -98.06
N GLN A 97 26.24 -60.40 -98.96
CA GLN A 97 25.87 -59.00 -98.73
C GLN A 97 24.73 -58.85 -97.71
N LEU A 98 23.78 -59.80 -97.67
CA LEU A 98 22.74 -59.90 -96.64
C LEU A 98 23.33 -60.19 -95.26
N GLY A 99 24.31 -61.12 -95.18
CA GLY A 99 25.02 -61.42 -93.94
C GLY A 99 25.81 -60.24 -93.38
N PHE A 100 26.45 -59.44 -94.25
CA PHE A 100 27.11 -58.20 -93.85
C PHE A 100 26.11 -57.13 -93.39
N SER A 101 24.99 -56.95 -94.09
CA SER A 101 23.95 -55.97 -93.71
C SER A 101 23.27 -56.32 -92.38
N LEU A 102 23.02 -57.61 -92.13
CA LEU A 102 22.51 -58.12 -90.86
C LEU A 102 23.52 -57.93 -89.71
N ARG A 103 24.81 -58.19 -89.94
CA ARG A 103 25.85 -58.01 -88.93
C ARG A 103 26.07 -56.52 -88.59
N ILE A 104 25.97 -55.63 -89.56
CA ILE A 104 26.04 -54.17 -89.32
C ILE A 104 24.80 -53.72 -88.53
N MET A 105 23.60 -54.18 -88.90
CA MET A 105 22.38 -53.90 -88.14
C MET A 105 22.44 -54.43 -86.71
N GLU A 106 22.97 -55.64 -86.50
CA GLU A 106 23.19 -56.21 -85.18
C GLU A 106 24.15 -55.34 -84.34
N SER A 107 25.27 -54.90 -84.95
CA SER A 107 26.22 -53.98 -84.32
C SER A 107 25.59 -52.63 -83.97
N ASP A 108 24.81 -52.04 -84.89
CA ASP A 108 24.13 -50.76 -84.68
C ASP A 108 23.01 -50.89 -83.62
N LEU A 109 22.32 -52.03 -83.56
CA LEU A 109 21.30 -52.32 -82.54
C LEU A 109 21.93 -52.52 -81.16
N GLN A 110 23.07 -53.21 -81.09
CA GLN A 110 23.83 -53.38 -79.86
C GLN A 110 24.45 -52.06 -79.38
N ALA A 111 24.91 -51.21 -80.30
CA ALA A 111 25.34 -49.83 -80.01
C ALA A 111 24.18 -48.95 -79.52
N ALA A 112 22.99 -49.06 -80.12
CA ALA A 112 21.80 -48.34 -79.70
C ALA A 112 21.34 -48.78 -78.30
N LEU A 113 21.35 -50.09 -78.01
CA LEU A 113 21.01 -50.64 -76.70
C LEU A 113 22.00 -50.19 -75.61
N THR A 114 23.30 -50.23 -75.89
CA THR A 114 24.32 -49.75 -74.93
C THR A 114 24.23 -48.24 -74.71
N SER A 115 23.96 -47.46 -75.76
CA SER A 115 23.71 -46.01 -75.67
C SER A 115 22.45 -45.68 -74.86
N LEU A 116 21.36 -46.42 -75.08
CA LEU A 116 20.10 -46.24 -74.38
C LEU A 116 20.22 -46.66 -72.90
N LYS A 117 20.92 -47.76 -72.61
CA LYS A 117 21.21 -48.20 -71.24
C LYS A 117 22.02 -47.16 -70.47
N LYS A 118 23.04 -46.56 -71.09
CA LYS A 118 23.79 -45.44 -70.46
C LYS A 118 22.88 -44.25 -70.19
N LYS A 119 21.98 -43.89 -71.12
CA LYS A 119 21.00 -42.81 -70.89
C LYS A 119 20.04 -43.12 -69.76
N GLU A 120 19.57 -44.37 -69.65
CA GLU A 120 18.74 -44.82 -68.54
C GLU A 120 19.48 -44.71 -67.20
N GLU A 121 20.72 -45.17 -67.13
CA GLU A 121 21.58 -45.04 -65.94
C GLU A 121 21.78 -43.56 -65.55
N HIS A 122 22.01 -42.67 -66.51
CA HIS A 122 22.12 -41.23 -66.26
C HIS A 122 20.80 -40.59 -65.85
N LEU A 123 19.66 -41.03 -66.42
CA LEU A 123 18.35 -40.55 -65.99
C LEU A 123 18.03 -40.99 -64.57
N GLN A 124 18.35 -42.25 -64.21
CA GLN A 124 18.21 -42.74 -62.85
C GLN A 124 19.12 -41.96 -61.88
N GLU A 125 20.34 -41.62 -62.29
CA GLU A 125 21.23 -40.80 -61.46
C GLU A 125 20.72 -39.37 -61.31
N ALA A 126 20.19 -38.76 -62.38
CA ALA A 126 19.53 -37.46 -62.32
C ALA A 126 18.30 -37.50 -61.41
N GLU A 127 17.50 -38.56 -61.46
CA GLU A 127 16.34 -38.77 -60.58
C GLU A 127 16.76 -38.88 -59.10
N ARG A 128 17.81 -39.66 -58.80
CA ARG A 128 18.39 -39.73 -57.44
C ARG A 128 18.86 -38.37 -56.97
N MET A 129 19.55 -37.61 -57.83
CA MET A 129 20.03 -36.27 -57.51
C MET A 129 18.88 -35.30 -57.25
N VAL A 130 17.84 -35.29 -58.09
CA VAL A 130 16.64 -34.47 -57.89
C VAL A 130 15.93 -34.84 -56.59
N LEU A 131 15.84 -36.14 -56.26
CA LEU A 131 15.23 -36.59 -55.02
C LEU A 131 16.03 -36.13 -53.79
N LEU A 132 17.37 -36.21 -53.84
CA LEU A 132 18.24 -35.67 -52.80
C LEU A 132 18.11 -34.16 -52.65
N GLU A 133 18.04 -33.42 -53.76
CA GLU A 133 17.81 -31.98 -53.75
C GLU A 133 16.43 -31.62 -53.20
N ASN A 134 15.39 -32.36 -53.57
CA ASN A 134 14.03 -32.16 -53.06
C ASN A 134 13.94 -32.43 -51.56
N ASN A 135 14.62 -33.47 -51.07
CA ASN A 135 14.72 -33.74 -49.63
C ASN A 135 15.46 -32.61 -48.90
N LYS A 136 16.57 -32.11 -49.45
CA LYS A 136 17.27 -30.94 -48.90
C LYS A 136 16.39 -29.69 -48.90
N LEU A 137 15.66 -29.45 -49.98
CA LEU A 137 14.72 -28.33 -50.12
C LEU A 137 13.63 -28.41 -49.05
N ASN A 138 13.03 -29.59 -48.86
CA ASN A 138 12.02 -29.80 -47.82
C ASN A 138 12.56 -29.53 -46.42
N LEU A 139 13.76 -30.04 -46.09
CA LEU A 139 14.41 -29.74 -44.81
C LEU A 139 14.65 -28.24 -44.60
N THR A 140 15.10 -27.53 -45.65
CA THR A 140 15.29 -26.06 -45.56
C THR A 140 13.97 -25.31 -45.42
N LYS A 141 12.89 -25.81 -46.03
CA LYS A 141 11.55 -25.23 -45.94
C LYS A 141 10.99 -25.40 -44.53
N GLU A 142 11.11 -26.59 -43.94
CA GLU A 142 10.67 -26.86 -42.56
C GLU A 142 11.43 -25.99 -41.55
N GLU A 143 12.75 -25.83 -41.69
CA GLU A 143 13.52 -24.95 -40.81
C GLU A 143 13.12 -23.47 -40.97
N LEU A 144 12.81 -23.03 -42.20
CA LEU A 144 12.32 -21.67 -42.45
C LEU A 144 10.95 -21.44 -41.81
N GLU A 145 10.02 -22.40 -41.95
CA GLU A 145 8.69 -22.35 -41.32
C GLU A 145 8.79 -22.33 -39.78
N ARG A 146 9.74 -23.08 -39.21
CA ARG A 146 10.05 -23.04 -37.79
C ARG A 146 10.59 -21.67 -37.35
N GLN A 147 11.43 -21.04 -38.16
CA GLN A 147 11.94 -19.69 -37.89
C GLN A 147 10.84 -18.63 -38.01
N GLU A 148 9.98 -18.71 -39.03
CA GLU A 148 8.83 -17.82 -39.19
C GLU A 148 7.88 -17.94 -38.00
N SER A 149 7.58 -19.15 -37.56
CA SER A 149 6.76 -19.41 -36.36
C SER A 149 7.40 -18.79 -35.11
N LYS A 150 8.73 -18.91 -34.97
CA LYS A 150 9.46 -18.29 -33.87
C LYS A 150 9.38 -16.76 -33.96
N ILE A 151 9.59 -16.17 -35.13
CA ILE A 151 9.49 -14.72 -35.36
C ILE A 151 8.08 -14.22 -35.02
N ALA A 152 7.03 -14.90 -35.49
CA ALA A 152 5.65 -14.56 -35.19
C ALA A 152 5.37 -14.60 -33.68
N SER A 153 5.85 -15.65 -32.98
CA SER A 153 5.72 -15.75 -31.53
C SER A 153 6.45 -14.63 -30.78
N THR A 154 7.63 -14.20 -31.26
CA THR A 154 8.35 -13.08 -30.67
C THR A 154 7.67 -11.75 -30.96
N HIS A 155 7.14 -11.55 -32.17
CA HIS A 155 6.40 -10.35 -32.54
C HIS A 155 5.16 -10.17 -31.67
N SER A 156 4.38 -11.23 -31.48
CA SER A 156 3.21 -11.20 -30.59
C SER A 156 3.57 -10.84 -29.14
N LYS A 157 4.74 -11.28 -28.65
CA LYS A 157 5.23 -10.87 -27.32
C LYS A 157 5.63 -9.39 -27.26
N TYR A 158 6.28 -8.88 -28.30
CA TYR A 158 6.64 -7.46 -28.38
C TYR A 158 5.40 -6.56 -28.45
N GLU A 159 4.39 -6.97 -29.21
CA GLU A 159 3.12 -6.26 -29.32
C GLU A 159 2.41 -6.15 -27.95
N LYS A 160 2.33 -7.26 -27.20
CA LYS A 160 1.79 -7.24 -25.83
C LYS A 160 2.57 -6.31 -24.91
N LEU A 161 3.91 -6.35 -24.95
CA LEU A 161 4.74 -5.47 -24.15
C LEU A 161 4.56 -4.00 -24.53
N GLU A 162 4.37 -3.71 -25.82
CA GLU A 162 4.09 -2.36 -26.30
C GLU A 162 2.72 -1.86 -25.82
N GLU A 163 1.70 -2.72 -25.82
CA GLU A 163 0.38 -2.42 -25.27
C GLU A 163 0.45 -2.15 -23.76
N GLU A 164 1.11 -3.02 -22.99
CA GLU A 164 1.34 -2.82 -21.55
C GLU A 164 2.10 -1.51 -21.29
N MET A 165 3.09 -1.17 -22.12
CA MET A 165 3.82 0.10 -22.00
C MET A 165 2.93 1.31 -22.31
N LYS A 166 2.05 1.21 -23.31
CA LYS A 166 1.07 2.26 -23.63
C LYS A 166 0.09 2.45 -22.49
N GLU A 167 -0.41 1.37 -21.90
CA GLU A 167 -1.31 1.42 -20.75
C GLU A 167 -0.63 2.02 -19.52
N ALA A 168 0.59 1.58 -19.19
CA ALA A 168 1.37 2.16 -18.10
C ALA A 168 1.65 3.66 -18.31
N SER A 169 1.95 4.06 -19.55
CA SER A 169 2.14 5.48 -19.91
C SER A 169 0.86 6.29 -19.71
N LEU A 170 -0.30 5.79 -20.14
CA LEU A 170 -1.60 6.44 -19.91
C LEU A 170 -1.91 6.58 -18.42
N ASN A 171 -1.64 5.54 -17.63
CA ASN A 171 -1.84 5.56 -16.17
C ASN A 171 -0.93 6.60 -15.50
N LEU A 172 0.35 6.68 -15.90
CA LEU A 172 1.28 7.70 -15.40
C LEU A 172 0.85 9.11 -15.77
N VAL A 173 0.34 9.34 -16.99
CA VAL A 173 -0.21 10.63 -17.41
C VAL A 173 -1.44 11.00 -16.58
N SER A 174 -2.36 10.05 -16.35
CA SER A 174 -3.54 10.27 -15.50
C SER A 174 -3.15 10.62 -14.06
N GLN A 175 -2.18 9.90 -13.47
CA GLN A 175 -1.64 10.22 -12.14
C GLN A 175 -0.98 11.59 -12.10
N ALA A 176 -0.19 11.96 -13.12
CA ALA A 176 0.42 13.29 -13.20
C ALA A 176 -0.63 14.40 -13.29
N SER A 177 -1.73 14.19 -14.01
CA SER A 177 -2.86 15.13 -14.06
C SER A 177 -3.53 15.28 -12.70
N GLN A 178 -3.82 14.17 -12.00
CA GLN A 178 -4.38 14.20 -10.64
C GLN A 178 -3.47 14.92 -9.65
N MET A 179 -2.15 14.71 -9.73
CA MET A 179 -1.19 15.40 -8.88
C MET A 179 -1.17 16.92 -9.12
N GLU A 180 -1.25 17.38 -10.37
CA GLU A 180 -1.32 18.81 -10.66
C GLU A 180 -2.65 19.44 -10.21
N GLU A 181 -3.76 18.70 -10.27
CA GLU A 181 -5.05 19.16 -9.73
C GLU A 181 -5.01 19.31 -8.20
N LEU A 182 -4.50 18.30 -7.49
CA LEU A 182 -4.30 18.38 -6.03
C LEU A 182 -3.37 19.54 -5.64
N LYS A 183 -2.33 19.80 -6.44
CA LYS A 183 -1.41 20.93 -6.23
C LYS A 183 -2.05 22.29 -6.50
N LEU A 184 -3.05 22.35 -7.39
CA LEU A 184 -3.84 23.57 -7.58
C LEU A 184 -4.73 23.82 -6.36
N GLN A 185 -5.46 22.80 -5.92
CA GLN A 185 -6.31 22.87 -4.72
C GLN A 185 -5.50 23.26 -3.46
N LEU A 186 -4.30 22.69 -3.30
CA LEU A 186 -3.41 23.04 -2.18
C LEU A 186 -3.01 24.52 -2.21
N ARG A 187 -2.69 25.07 -3.39
CA ARG A 187 -2.38 26.50 -3.54
C ARG A 187 -3.58 27.39 -3.25
N GLU A 188 -4.78 26.98 -3.65
CA GLU A 188 -6.03 27.69 -3.33
C GLU A 188 -6.27 27.70 -1.81
N CYS A 189 -6.17 26.55 -1.14
CA CYS A 189 -6.25 26.47 0.32
C CYS A 189 -5.16 27.28 1.03
N GLU A 190 -3.92 27.28 0.53
CA GLU A 190 -2.85 28.14 1.09
C GLU A 190 -3.20 29.62 0.98
N GLN A 191 -3.76 30.04 -0.16
CA GLN A 191 -4.20 31.41 -0.36
C GLN A 191 -5.34 31.78 0.59
N GLU A 192 -6.33 30.89 0.79
CA GLU A 192 -7.40 31.06 1.76
C GLU A 192 -6.89 31.13 3.21
N ILE A 193 -5.90 30.31 3.57
CA ILE A 193 -5.26 30.38 4.88
C ILE A 193 -4.57 31.74 5.07
N VAL A 194 -3.89 32.24 4.04
CA VAL A 194 -3.25 33.57 4.10
C VAL A 194 -4.30 34.67 4.28
N THR A 195 -5.41 34.64 3.54
CA THR A 195 -6.47 35.66 3.68
C THR A 195 -7.12 35.60 5.06
N VAL A 196 -7.46 34.41 5.56
CA VAL A 196 -8.02 34.22 6.91
C VAL A 196 -7.04 34.70 7.99
N ARG A 197 -5.75 34.38 7.86
CA ARG A 197 -4.72 34.89 8.79
C ARG A 197 -4.66 36.41 8.80
N THR A 198 -4.68 37.06 7.65
CA THR A 198 -4.67 38.54 7.59
C THR A 198 -5.95 39.17 8.17
N ALA A 199 -7.10 38.53 7.98
CA ALA A 199 -8.35 38.99 8.59
C ALA A 199 -8.34 38.80 10.12
N LEU A 200 -7.76 37.70 10.61
CA LEU A 200 -7.59 37.43 12.03
C LEU A 200 -6.68 38.47 12.69
N THR A 201 -5.52 38.77 12.11
CA THR A 201 -4.60 39.78 12.65
C THR A 201 -5.26 41.16 12.73
N LEU A 202 -6.10 41.52 11.75
CA LEU A 202 -6.86 42.77 11.78
C LEU A 202 -7.89 42.77 12.93
N LYS A 203 -8.56 41.65 13.19
CA LYS A 203 -9.50 41.53 14.32
C LYS A 203 -8.79 41.56 15.68
N GLU A 204 -7.60 40.98 15.78
CA GLU A 204 -6.76 41.07 16.98
C GLU A 204 -6.35 42.53 17.26
N GLU A 205 -5.96 43.29 16.23
CA GLU A 205 -5.67 44.72 16.35
C GLU A 205 -6.90 45.55 16.79
N GLU A 206 -8.08 45.26 16.22
CA GLU A 206 -9.33 45.90 16.65
C GLU A 206 -9.66 45.59 18.12
N ILE A 207 -9.48 44.35 18.57
CA ILE A 207 -9.70 43.94 19.96
C ILE A 207 -8.73 44.64 20.90
N GLU A 208 -7.44 44.74 20.53
CA GLU A 208 -6.46 45.43 21.37
C GLU A 208 -6.78 46.93 21.47
N LYS A 209 -7.24 47.56 20.37
CA LYS A 209 -7.73 48.93 20.41
C LYS A 209 -8.95 49.09 21.33
N MET A 210 -9.94 48.20 21.23
CA MET A 210 -11.10 48.21 22.11
C MET A 210 -10.73 48.03 23.58
N LYS A 211 -9.74 47.19 23.87
CA LYS A 211 -9.22 46.96 25.22
C LYS A 211 -8.56 48.21 25.80
N ILE A 212 -7.75 48.91 25.00
CA ILE A 212 -7.16 50.20 25.39
C ILE A 212 -8.24 51.25 25.66
N ASP A 213 -9.24 51.37 24.78
CA ASP A 213 -10.36 52.31 24.95
C ASP A 213 -11.20 51.97 26.20
N PHE A 214 -11.42 50.68 26.47
CA PHE A 214 -12.12 50.23 27.66
C PHE A 214 -11.37 50.57 28.94
N GLU A 215 -10.06 50.33 28.98
CA GLU A 215 -9.21 50.67 30.12
C GLU A 215 -9.23 52.18 30.40
N LYS A 216 -9.18 53.01 29.35
CA LYS A 216 -9.31 54.46 29.48
C LYS A 216 -10.66 54.87 30.07
N LYS A 217 -11.77 54.31 29.56
CA LYS A 217 -13.12 54.58 30.11
C LYS A 217 -13.25 54.12 31.56
N ASN A 218 -12.61 53.01 31.93
CA ASN A 218 -12.60 52.51 33.29
C ASN A 218 -11.87 53.48 34.23
N GLN A 219 -10.74 54.05 33.80
CA GLN A 219 -10.02 55.10 34.54
C GLN A 219 -10.84 56.39 34.67
N GLU A 220 -11.51 56.84 33.60
CA GLU A 220 -12.42 57.97 33.64
C GLU A 220 -13.59 57.73 34.61
N ALA A 221 -14.18 56.53 34.59
CA ALA A 221 -15.23 56.15 35.53
C ALA A 221 -14.75 56.14 36.99
N ALA A 222 -13.53 55.65 37.24
CA ALA A 222 -12.92 55.68 38.56
C ALA A 222 -12.70 57.13 39.06
N TYR A 223 -12.26 58.03 38.17
CA TYR A 223 -12.11 59.45 38.47
C TYR A 223 -13.47 60.10 38.81
N VAL A 224 -14.49 59.92 37.98
CA VAL A 224 -15.84 60.44 38.23
C VAL A 224 -16.43 59.90 39.53
N ASN A 225 -16.22 58.61 39.83
CA ASN A 225 -16.67 58.02 41.10
C ASN A 225 -15.97 58.67 42.30
N SER A 226 -14.69 59.02 42.18
CA SER A 226 -13.95 59.73 43.23
C SER A 226 -14.49 61.15 43.45
N GLU A 227 -14.82 61.88 42.39
CA GLU A 227 -15.46 63.20 42.47
C GLU A 227 -16.86 63.12 43.09
N LEU A 228 -17.66 62.12 42.69
CA LEU A 228 -18.99 61.90 43.26
C LEU A 228 -18.90 61.61 44.75
N LYS A 229 -17.92 60.81 45.19
CA LYS A 229 -17.68 60.53 46.61
C LYS A 229 -17.31 61.80 47.38
N GLN A 230 -16.48 62.68 46.81
CA GLN A 230 -16.16 63.98 47.41
C GLN A 230 -17.39 64.89 47.50
N LYS A 231 -18.19 64.98 46.42
CA LYS A 231 -19.42 65.78 46.42
C LYS A 231 -20.44 65.25 47.41
N ALA A 232 -20.59 63.93 47.54
CA ALA A 232 -21.46 63.33 48.54
C ALA A 232 -21.02 63.67 49.97
N GLN A 233 -19.71 63.68 50.23
CA GLN A 233 -19.19 64.11 51.54
C GLN A 233 -19.53 65.58 51.82
N LEU A 234 -19.28 66.48 50.86
CA LEU A 234 -19.63 67.91 51.01
C LEU A 234 -21.13 68.12 51.26
N LEU A 235 -21.98 67.31 50.61
CA LEU A 235 -23.42 67.39 50.78
C LEU A 235 -23.85 66.90 52.17
N ASN A 236 -23.21 65.85 52.70
CA ASN A 236 -23.40 65.42 54.08
C ASN A 236 -22.99 66.53 55.07
N ASP A 237 -21.81 67.14 54.87
CA ASP A 237 -21.33 68.23 55.72
C ASP A 237 -22.29 69.44 55.69
N ALA A 238 -22.80 69.80 54.50
CA ALA A 238 -23.79 70.86 54.34
C ALA A 238 -25.12 70.53 55.06
N ASN A 239 -25.54 69.26 55.00
CA ASN A 239 -26.75 68.80 55.68
C ASN A 239 -26.59 68.86 57.21
N GLU A 240 -25.40 68.54 57.74
CA GLU A 240 -25.09 68.74 59.17
C GLU A 240 -25.14 70.23 59.57
N VAL A 241 -24.61 71.13 58.75
CA VAL A 241 -24.68 72.58 58.99
C VAL A 241 -26.13 73.05 58.99
N MET A 242 -26.93 72.63 58.01
CA MET A 242 -28.35 72.97 57.93
C MET A 242 -29.11 72.47 59.16
N ASN A 243 -28.82 71.25 59.64
CA ASN A 243 -29.41 70.72 60.88
C ASN A 243 -29.04 71.57 62.11
N LYS A 244 -27.79 72.05 62.20
CA LYS A 244 -27.38 72.97 63.28
C LYS A 244 -28.14 74.29 63.19
N GLN A 245 -28.23 74.89 61.99
CA GLN A 245 -28.97 76.13 61.76
C GLN A 245 -30.47 75.98 62.06
N GLN A 246 -31.07 74.84 61.71
CA GLN A 246 -32.46 74.51 62.05
C GLN A 246 -32.68 74.56 63.57
N VAL A 247 -31.77 73.96 64.35
CA VAL A 247 -31.84 73.97 65.82
C VAL A 247 -31.67 75.38 66.37
N GLU A 248 -30.71 76.16 65.86
CA GLU A 248 -30.51 77.56 66.26
C GLU A 248 -31.75 78.42 65.98
N LEU A 249 -32.36 78.27 64.80
CA LEU A 249 -33.60 78.98 64.45
C LEU A 249 -34.76 78.61 65.38
N GLN A 250 -34.92 77.32 65.73
CA GLN A 250 -35.93 76.90 66.71
C GLN A 250 -35.70 77.53 68.08
N GLN A 251 -34.44 77.63 68.53
CA GLN A 251 -34.09 78.29 69.79
C GLN A 251 -34.40 79.79 69.74
N LEU A 252 -34.05 80.48 68.64
CA LEU A 252 -34.36 81.89 68.44
C LEU A 252 -35.87 82.13 68.40
N GLN A 253 -36.64 81.31 67.70
CA GLN A 253 -38.11 81.39 67.68
C GLN A 253 -38.70 81.27 69.10
N LYS A 254 -38.19 80.34 69.91
CA LYS A 254 -38.61 80.20 71.30
C LYS A 254 -38.27 81.46 72.12
N ALA A 255 -37.07 81.99 71.97
CA ALA A 255 -36.64 83.20 72.67
C ALA A 255 -37.47 84.44 72.27
N VAL A 256 -37.82 84.57 70.98
CA VAL A 256 -38.71 85.63 70.49
C VAL A 256 -40.09 85.49 71.12
N LYS A 257 -40.67 84.29 71.14
CA LYS A 257 -41.97 84.03 71.77
C LYS A 257 -41.99 84.39 73.26
N GLU A 258 -40.95 84.00 74.00
CA GLU A 258 -40.80 84.37 75.42
C GLU A 258 -40.70 85.90 75.63
N LYS A 259 -40.04 86.62 74.71
CA LYS A 259 -39.94 88.09 74.75
C LYS A 259 -41.28 88.75 74.42
N GLU A 260 -42.03 88.19 73.49
CA GLU A 260 -43.36 88.66 73.10
C GLU A 260 -44.37 88.48 74.24
N GLU A 261 -44.36 87.33 74.92
CA GLU A 261 -45.14 87.09 76.14
C GLU A 261 -44.80 88.09 77.26
N LYS A 262 -43.50 88.36 77.49
CA LYS A 262 -43.05 89.38 78.46
C LYS A 262 -43.51 90.79 78.09
N LEU A 263 -43.44 91.15 76.80
CA LEU A 263 -43.88 92.45 76.31
C LEU A 263 -45.40 92.59 76.48
N GLN A 264 -46.16 91.54 76.18
CA GLN A 264 -47.61 91.51 76.36
C GLN A 264 -47.99 91.64 77.84
N ALA A 265 -47.27 90.99 78.75
CA ALA A 265 -47.45 91.17 80.19
C ALA A 265 -47.11 92.59 80.67
N SER A 266 -46.06 93.21 80.13
CA SER A 266 -45.72 94.61 80.43
C SER A 266 -46.78 95.57 79.88
N PHE A 267 -47.35 95.28 78.71
CA PHE A 267 -48.42 96.08 78.10
C PHE A 267 -49.71 96.01 78.91
N THR A 268 -50.12 94.82 79.38
CA THR A 268 -51.29 94.69 80.26
C THR A 268 -51.07 95.39 81.61
N GLN A 269 -49.87 95.32 82.18
CA GLN A 269 -49.52 96.10 83.36
C GLN A 269 -49.64 97.61 83.11
N ARG A 270 -49.09 98.11 82.00
CA ARG A 270 -49.16 99.54 81.65
C ARG A 270 -50.60 100.01 81.46
N LYS A 271 -51.46 99.21 80.81
CA LYS A 271 -52.90 99.51 80.69
C LYS A 271 -53.58 99.63 82.05
N LEU A 272 -53.29 98.72 82.98
CA LEU A 272 -53.83 98.79 84.35
C LEU A 272 -53.34 100.05 85.09
N GLU A 273 -52.08 100.43 84.92
CA GLU A 273 -51.54 101.69 85.46
C GLU A 273 -52.22 102.91 84.83
N GLU A 274 -52.46 102.90 83.52
CA GLU A 274 -53.19 103.96 82.81
C GLU A 274 -54.64 104.10 83.33
N GLU A 275 -55.34 102.98 83.56
CA GLU A 275 -56.67 102.99 84.18
C GLU A 275 -56.64 103.60 85.58
N LYS A 276 -55.67 103.23 86.42
CA LYS A 276 -55.49 103.86 87.74
C LYS A 276 -55.22 105.37 87.65
N MET A 277 -54.47 105.81 86.64
CA MET A 277 -54.22 107.23 86.40
C MET A 277 -55.50 107.97 85.97
N LYS A 278 -56.34 107.36 85.12
CA LYS A 278 -57.65 107.91 84.75
C LYS A 278 -58.58 108.05 85.94
N ASP A 279 -58.58 107.08 86.86
CA ASP A 279 -59.36 107.17 88.10
C ASP A 279 -58.91 108.38 88.95
N VAL A 280 -57.59 108.60 89.06
CA VAL A 280 -57.02 109.77 89.77
C VAL A 280 -57.36 111.08 89.05
N GLU A 281 -57.27 111.09 87.72
CA GLU A 281 -57.65 112.24 86.87
C GLU A 281 -59.13 112.62 87.06
N CYS A 282 -60.03 111.63 87.08
CA CYS A 282 -61.47 111.84 87.33
C CYS A 282 -61.75 112.40 88.75
N MET A 283 -61.00 111.95 89.77
CA MET A 283 -61.12 112.54 91.12
C MET A 283 -60.70 114.01 91.15
N LEU A 284 -59.65 114.39 90.39
CA LEU A 284 -59.17 115.76 90.27
C LEU A 284 -60.17 116.64 89.50
N GLU A 285 -60.70 116.16 88.37
CA GLU A 285 -61.73 116.88 87.61
C GLU A 285 -62.97 117.18 88.45
N LYS A 286 -63.39 116.23 89.29
CA LYS A 286 -64.50 116.43 90.23
C LYS A 286 -64.22 117.57 91.22
N GLN A 287 -63.01 117.63 91.79
CA GLN A 287 -62.60 118.73 92.66
C GLN A 287 -62.59 120.09 91.93
N VAL A 288 -62.21 120.11 90.65
CA VAL A 288 -62.21 121.33 89.82
C VAL A 288 -63.63 121.80 89.48
N MET A 289 -64.56 120.89 89.18
CA MET A 289 -65.97 121.25 88.93
C MET A 289 -66.66 121.81 90.18
N GLU A 290 -66.37 121.27 91.37
CA GLU A 290 -66.89 121.79 92.64
C GLU A 290 -66.37 123.21 92.94
N TRP A 291 -65.15 123.55 92.50
CA TRP A 291 -64.59 124.90 92.58
C TRP A 291 -65.25 125.89 91.60
N LEU A 292 -65.53 125.46 90.36
CA LEU A 292 -66.19 126.29 89.35
C LEU A 292 -67.65 126.61 89.70
N LEU A 293 -68.38 125.69 90.32
CA LEU A 293 -69.75 125.94 90.83
C LEU A 293 -69.78 126.98 91.96
N ALA A 294 -68.73 127.07 92.77
CA ALA A 294 -68.56 128.13 93.77
C ALA A 294 -68.19 129.51 93.14
N GLN A 295 -67.73 129.54 91.90
CA GLN A 295 -67.40 130.75 91.15
C GLN A 295 -68.62 131.34 90.41
N GLU A 296 -69.56 130.51 89.99
CA GLU A 296 -70.78 130.89 89.25
C GLU A 296 -71.84 131.58 90.13
N GLU A 297 -71.85 131.31 91.46
CA GLU A 297 -72.78 131.95 92.42
C GLU A 297 -72.50 133.45 92.67
N LEU A 298 -71.31 133.96 92.29
CA LEU A 298 -70.91 135.37 92.50
C LEU A 298 -71.30 136.35 91.35
N LYS A 299 -72.02 135.90 90.31
CA LYS A 299 -72.30 136.71 89.10
C LYS A 299 -73.78 136.94 88.73
N ARG A 300 -74.73 136.75 89.65
CA ARG A 300 -76.15 137.12 89.42
C ARG A 300 -76.54 138.39 90.18
N LEU A 301 -76.60 139.54 89.49
CA LEU A 301 -77.56 140.67 89.63
C LEU A 301 -77.04 141.96 88.95
N ARG A 302 -77.62 142.37 87.82
CA ARG A 302 -78.15 143.74 87.63
C ARG A 302 -79.08 143.84 86.42
N LYS A 303 -80.16 144.58 86.62
CA LYS A 303 -81.44 144.67 85.90
C LYS A 303 -81.64 146.05 85.25
N ASP A 304 -82.48 146.09 84.21
CA ASP A 304 -83.50 147.11 83.85
C ASP A 304 -82.97 148.52 83.44
N ASN A 305 -83.57 149.33 82.56
CA ASN A 305 -84.92 149.44 82.00
C ASN A 305 -84.95 150.41 80.77
N GLU A 306 -85.96 150.23 79.90
CA GLU A 306 -86.71 151.13 78.98
C GLU A 306 -86.33 152.63 78.82
N THR A 307 -86.30 153.20 77.61
CA THR A 307 -87.47 153.63 76.79
C THR A 307 -87.00 154.18 75.42
N ILE A 308 -87.87 154.20 74.40
CA ILE A 308 -88.03 155.21 73.30
C ILE A 308 -88.60 154.52 72.05
N GLN A 309 -89.86 154.84 71.78
CA GLN A 309 -90.81 154.08 70.97
C GLN A 309 -90.81 154.41 69.46
N ASP A 310 -89.86 155.24 68.99
CA ASP A 310 -89.73 155.59 67.55
C ASP A 310 -88.55 154.85 66.87
N PHE A 311 -87.66 154.23 67.64
CA PHE A 311 -86.67 153.26 67.15
C PHE A 311 -87.26 151.88 66.88
N SER A 312 -88.44 151.55 67.42
CA SER A 312 -89.08 150.23 67.24
C SER A 312 -89.37 149.91 65.78
N ARG A 313 -89.70 150.91 64.97
CA ARG A 313 -90.10 150.70 63.57
C ARG A 313 -88.91 150.51 62.61
N VAL A 314 -87.76 151.12 62.93
CA VAL A 314 -86.49 150.88 62.22
C VAL A 314 -85.83 149.60 62.75
N LYS A 315 -86.03 149.27 64.03
CA LYS A 315 -85.55 148.03 64.65
C LYS A 315 -86.34 146.79 64.23
N GLU A 316 -87.64 146.90 63.91
CA GLU A 316 -88.42 145.84 63.23
C GLU A 316 -87.83 145.54 61.85
N LEU A 317 -87.65 146.55 60.99
CA LEU A 317 -87.03 146.36 59.68
C LEU A 317 -85.57 145.85 59.76
N LEU A 318 -84.80 146.27 60.77
CA LEU A 318 -83.43 145.79 60.98
C LEU A 318 -83.41 144.36 61.56
N ASN A 319 -84.40 143.98 62.38
CA ASN A 319 -84.56 142.61 62.90
C ASN A 319 -85.07 141.66 61.82
N ASP A 320 -85.92 142.14 60.91
CA ASP A 320 -86.39 141.39 59.74
C ASP A 320 -85.20 141.10 58.81
N VAL A 321 -84.39 142.11 58.47
CA VAL A 321 -83.16 141.91 57.68
C VAL A 321 -82.14 141.03 58.42
N ARG A 322 -82.01 141.12 59.75
CA ARG A 322 -81.12 140.23 60.52
C ARG A 322 -81.62 138.79 60.57
N SER A 323 -82.93 138.58 60.67
CA SER A 323 -83.53 137.24 60.68
C SER A 323 -83.53 136.62 59.28
N GLU A 324 -83.68 137.42 58.23
CA GLU A 324 -83.43 137.02 56.84
C GLU A 324 -81.94 136.72 56.58
N LEU A 325 -81.02 137.51 57.15
CA LEU A 325 -79.58 137.25 57.03
C LEU A 325 -79.15 135.99 57.80
N VAL A 326 -79.66 135.77 59.01
CA VAL A 326 -79.36 134.57 59.81
C VAL A 326 -80.03 133.33 59.21
N SER A 327 -81.26 133.43 58.70
CA SER A 327 -81.90 132.32 57.99
C SER A 327 -81.21 132.01 56.66
N SER A 328 -80.71 133.04 55.94
CA SER A 328 -79.86 132.87 54.77
C SER A 328 -78.51 132.25 55.14
N GLN A 329 -77.90 132.63 56.26
CA GLN A 329 -76.64 132.05 56.75
C GLN A 329 -76.82 130.60 57.22
N GLN A 330 -77.94 130.27 57.88
CA GLN A 330 -78.29 128.91 58.27
C GLN A 330 -78.66 128.03 57.06
N SER A 331 -79.34 128.60 56.06
CA SER A 331 -79.62 127.95 54.78
C SER A 331 -78.33 127.67 54.01
N LEU A 332 -77.41 128.63 53.98
CA LEU A 332 -76.07 128.46 53.40
C LEU A 332 -75.24 127.43 54.17
N ALA A 333 -75.28 127.40 55.50
CA ALA A 333 -74.59 126.40 56.30
C ALA A 333 -75.17 124.99 56.09
N SER A 334 -76.51 124.86 56.06
CA SER A 334 -77.18 123.59 55.75
C SER A 334 -76.88 123.11 54.32
N SER A 335 -76.83 124.02 53.35
CA SER A 335 -76.42 123.73 51.98
C SER A 335 -74.95 123.28 51.91
N ARG A 336 -74.07 123.92 52.68
CA ARG A 336 -72.64 123.57 52.74
C ARG A 336 -72.40 122.21 53.39
N ASN A 337 -73.07 121.91 54.50
CA ASN A 337 -73.00 120.58 55.13
C ASN A 337 -73.55 119.49 54.20
N LYS A 338 -74.65 119.76 53.49
CA LYS A 338 -75.19 118.82 52.50
C LYS A 338 -74.25 118.62 51.30
N MET A 339 -73.53 119.66 50.90
CA MET A 339 -72.49 119.57 49.87
C MET A 339 -71.30 118.76 50.37
N GLU A 340 -70.89 118.94 51.63
CA GLU A 340 -69.79 118.19 52.26
C GLU A 340 -70.13 116.70 52.46
N GLU A 341 -71.38 116.37 52.87
CA GLU A 341 -71.88 114.98 52.91
C GLU A 341 -71.89 114.35 51.52
N GLN A 342 -72.28 115.10 50.49
CA GLN A 342 -72.22 114.64 49.10
C GLN A 342 -70.77 114.45 48.62
N GLU A 343 -69.85 115.31 49.04
CA GLU A 343 -68.42 115.20 48.73
C GLU A 343 -67.82 113.94 49.37
N GLN A 344 -68.15 113.65 50.64
CA GLN A 344 -67.72 112.41 51.31
C GLN A 344 -68.28 111.15 50.64
N LEU A 345 -69.56 111.16 50.27
CA LEU A 345 -70.18 110.02 49.55
C LEU A 345 -69.51 109.77 48.20
N LEU A 346 -69.16 110.85 47.46
CA LEU A 346 -68.44 110.73 46.19
C LEU A 346 -67.00 110.25 46.40
N GLU A 347 -66.35 110.63 47.50
CA GLU A 347 -65.01 110.16 47.84
C GLU A 347 -65.02 108.66 48.21
N GLU A 348 -66.00 108.21 49.00
CA GLU A 348 -66.20 106.77 49.30
C GLU A 348 -66.41 105.96 48.02
N GLN A 349 -67.24 106.45 47.09
CA GLN A 349 -67.43 105.80 45.79
C GLN A 349 -66.15 105.77 44.93
N ARG A 350 -65.32 106.82 45.00
CA ARG A 350 -64.02 106.85 44.30
C ARG A 350 -63.07 105.80 44.85
N VAL A 351 -63.00 105.64 46.17
CA VAL A 351 -62.17 104.63 46.83
C VAL A 351 -62.66 103.23 46.48
N GLU A 352 -63.97 102.96 46.57
CA GLU A 352 -64.52 101.64 46.19
C GLU A 352 -64.23 101.29 44.72
N LEU A 353 -64.36 102.27 43.81
CA LEU A 353 -64.02 102.06 42.40
C LEU A 353 -62.52 101.80 42.18
N GLU A 354 -61.64 102.44 42.94
CA GLU A 354 -60.20 102.20 42.86
C GLU A 354 -59.84 100.81 43.43
N GLU A 355 -60.43 100.40 44.56
CA GLU A 355 -60.27 99.04 45.10
C GLU A 355 -60.78 97.96 44.12
N GLN A 356 -61.93 98.18 43.49
CA GLN A 356 -62.44 97.28 42.45
C GLN A 356 -61.48 97.24 41.26
N ARG A 357 -60.94 98.38 40.83
CA ARG A 357 -59.96 98.46 39.75
C ARG A 357 -58.69 97.70 40.11
N GLU A 358 -58.17 97.84 41.33
CA GLU A 358 -57.02 97.08 41.83
C GLU A 358 -57.29 95.58 41.84
N SER A 359 -58.47 95.15 42.32
CA SER A 359 -58.82 93.72 42.29
C SER A 359 -58.90 93.16 40.87
N VAL A 360 -59.47 93.91 39.92
CA VAL A 360 -59.52 93.52 38.50
C VAL A 360 -58.11 93.46 37.90
N MET A 361 -57.22 94.39 38.25
CA MET A 361 -55.82 94.33 37.81
C MET A 361 -55.12 93.08 38.35
N SER A 362 -55.32 92.73 39.61
CA SER A 362 -54.72 91.51 40.20
C SER A 362 -55.27 90.23 39.56
N TYR A 363 -56.58 90.15 39.30
CA TYR A 363 -57.17 89.02 38.56
C TYR A 363 -56.63 88.94 37.14
N MET A 364 -56.44 90.07 36.48
CA MET A 364 -55.88 90.12 35.12
C MET A 364 -54.41 89.68 35.10
N GLU A 365 -53.63 90.03 36.11
CA GLU A 365 -52.25 89.53 36.29
C GLU A 365 -52.23 88.03 36.53
N SER A 366 -53.03 87.52 37.47
CA SER A 366 -53.12 86.07 37.72
C SER A 366 -53.60 85.28 36.49
N LEU A 367 -54.52 85.84 35.69
CA LEU A 367 -54.96 85.23 34.45
C LEU A 367 -53.83 85.18 33.40
N LYS A 368 -53.00 86.23 33.32
CA LYS A 368 -51.82 86.24 32.45
C LYS A 368 -50.80 85.19 32.89
N ASP A 369 -50.56 85.07 34.19
CA ASP A 369 -49.65 84.05 34.73
C ASP A 369 -50.14 82.63 34.43
N ALA A 370 -51.44 82.36 34.64
CA ALA A 370 -52.05 81.08 34.29
C ALA A 370 -51.97 80.79 32.78
N GLN A 371 -52.11 81.81 31.93
CA GLN A 371 -51.93 81.67 30.49
C GLN A 371 -50.49 81.31 30.11
N ILE A 372 -49.49 81.92 30.76
CA ILE A 372 -48.08 81.60 30.56
C ILE A 372 -47.79 80.17 31.01
N GLU A 373 -48.31 79.75 32.17
CA GLU A 373 -48.14 78.38 32.67
C GLU A 373 -48.76 77.36 31.72
N LEU A 374 -49.98 77.61 31.23
CA LEU A 374 -50.66 76.76 30.24
C LEU A 374 -49.83 76.62 28.94
N GLU A 375 -49.32 77.70 28.38
CA GLU A 375 -48.47 77.64 27.18
C GLU A 375 -47.15 76.92 27.45
N SER A 376 -46.57 77.08 28.65
CA SER A 376 -45.37 76.34 29.05
C SER A 376 -45.63 74.83 29.14
N GLU A 377 -46.77 74.42 29.69
CA GLU A 377 -47.13 73.01 29.85
C GLU A 377 -47.48 72.40 28.50
N LYS A 378 -48.16 73.14 27.63
CA LYS A 378 -48.42 72.75 26.24
C LYS A 378 -47.14 72.54 25.43
N VAL A 379 -46.07 73.31 25.70
CA VAL A 379 -44.76 73.05 25.09
C VAL A 379 -44.15 71.76 25.66
N LYS A 380 -44.21 71.52 26.98
CA LYS A 380 -43.72 70.28 27.58
C LYS A 380 -44.44 69.05 27.03
N VAL A 381 -45.76 69.11 26.86
CA VAL A 381 -46.57 68.03 26.27
C VAL A 381 -46.12 67.77 24.83
N ARG A 382 -45.96 68.79 23.99
CA ARG A 382 -45.46 68.63 22.62
C ARG A 382 -44.06 67.99 22.55
N ILE A 383 -43.17 68.35 23.48
CA ILE A 383 -41.84 67.73 23.58
C ILE A 383 -41.95 66.25 24.00
N ALA A 384 -42.85 65.94 24.95
CA ALA A 384 -43.08 64.57 25.39
C ALA A 384 -43.71 63.70 24.29
N GLU A 385 -44.66 64.24 23.53
CA GLU A 385 -45.28 63.58 22.37
C GLU A 385 -44.23 63.25 21.30
N ALA A 386 -43.42 64.23 20.88
CA ALA A 386 -42.35 64.00 19.92
C ALA A 386 -41.35 62.94 20.38
N ARG A 387 -40.97 62.96 21.67
CA ARG A 387 -40.10 61.94 22.25
C ARG A 387 -40.75 60.55 22.26
N ASN A 388 -42.07 60.47 22.44
CA ASN A 388 -42.78 59.20 22.42
C ASN A 388 -42.85 58.64 21.00
N GLU A 389 -43.10 59.47 19.99
CA GLU A 389 -43.04 59.10 18.57
C GLU A 389 -41.65 58.56 18.18
N ASP A 390 -40.57 59.25 18.60
CA ASP A 390 -39.19 58.79 18.38
C ASP A 390 -38.92 57.40 19.00
N LEU A 391 -39.45 57.17 20.22
CA LEU A 391 -39.31 55.88 20.91
C LEU A 391 -40.12 54.77 20.22
N GLU A 392 -41.33 55.06 19.75
CA GLU A 392 -42.15 54.11 19.00
C GLU A 392 -41.48 53.72 17.68
N HIS A 393 -40.93 54.69 16.94
CA HIS A 393 -40.13 54.44 15.75
C HIS A 393 -38.89 53.58 16.05
N ALA A 394 -38.14 53.92 17.11
CA ALA A 394 -36.98 53.14 17.52
C ALA A 394 -37.34 51.70 17.94
N LEU A 395 -38.47 51.51 18.61
CA LEU A 395 -38.98 50.19 18.98
C LEU A 395 -39.40 49.38 17.74
N SER A 396 -40.04 50.02 16.76
CA SER A 396 -40.39 49.39 15.49
C SER A 396 -39.15 48.90 14.75
N MET A 397 -38.14 49.76 14.59
CA MET A 397 -36.88 49.38 13.94
C MET A 397 -36.17 48.24 14.66
N LYS A 398 -36.12 48.27 15.99
CA LYS A 398 -35.55 47.16 16.79
C LYS A 398 -36.31 45.86 16.61
N ASN A 399 -37.64 45.92 16.50
CA ASN A 399 -38.47 44.75 16.28
C ASN A 399 -38.22 44.14 14.89
N ASP A 400 -38.02 44.97 13.87
CA ASP A 400 -37.71 44.48 12.52
C ASP A 400 -36.33 43.82 12.46
N VAL A 401 -35.30 44.41 13.09
CA VAL A 401 -33.98 43.77 13.23
C VAL A 401 -34.09 42.46 14.02
N MET A 402 -34.93 42.41 15.07
CA MET A 402 -35.15 41.17 15.83
C MET A 402 -35.75 40.06 14.97
N LYS A 403 -36.71 40.39 14.08
CA LYS A 403 -37.27 39.42 13.12
C LYS A 403 -36.22 38.94 12.12
N GLU A 404 -35.40 39.84 11.58
CA GLU A 404 -34.31 39.48 10.66
C GLU A 404 -33.34 38.50 11.32
N LEU A 405 -32.87 38.81 12.55
CA LEU A 405 -32.01 37.91 13.32
C LEU A 405 -32.68 36.57 13.61
N GLN A 406 -33.99 36.55 13.89
CA GLN A 406 -34.72 35.32 14.12
C GLN A 406 -34.80 34.44 12.86
N GLU A 407 -34.97 35.05 11.68
CA GLU A 407 -34.96 34.32 10.41
C GLU A 407 -33.56 33.81 10.06
N GLU A 408 -32.51 34.62 10.25
CA GLU A 408 -31.12 34.16 10.07
C GLU A 408 -30.79 33.01 11.02
N PHE A 409 -31.20 33.08 12.29
CA PHE A 409 -31.02 31.99 13.23
C PHE A 409 -31.73 30.70 12.77
N LYS A 410 -32.93 30.80 12.19
CA LYS A 410 -33.63 29.62 11.62
C LYS A 410 -32.87 29.05 10.41
N LYS A 411 -32.35 29.89 9.52
CA LYS A 411 -31.54 29.46 8.36
C LYS A 411 -30.26 28.76 8.81
N GLU A 412 -29.57 29.31 9.79
CA GLU A 412 -28.35 28.73 10.34
C GLU A 412 -28.64 27.38 11.02
N ARG A 413 -29.71 27.30 11.82
CA ARG A 413 -30.15 26.05 12.46
C ARG A 413 -30.46 24.95 11.44
N THR A 414 -31.18 25.27 10.36
CA THR A 414 -31.49 24.28 9.30
C THR A 414 -30.25 23.88 8.49
N SER A 415 -29.28 24.78 8.33
CA SER A 415 -28.00 24.47 7.68
C SER A 415 -27.14 23.58 8.55
N LEU A 416 -27.10 23.84 9.86
CA LEU A 416 -26.42 22.99 10.84
C LEU A 416 -27.06 21.60 10.90
N GLU A 417 -28.39 21.51 10.94
CA GLU A 417 -29.10 20.22 10.92
C GLU A 417 -28.77 19.40 9.67
N ARG A 418 -28.68 20.04 8.49
CA ARG A 418 -28.23 19.39 7.25
C ARG A 418 -26.77 18.93 7.34
N ALA A 419 -25.89 19.72 7.94
CA ALA A 419 -24.48 19.35 8.13
C ALA A 419 -24.35 18.15 9.08
N VAL A 420 -25.12 18.11 10.17
CA VAL A 420 -25.16 16.98 11.11
C VAL A 420 -25.67 15.71 10.44
N GLN A 421 -26.71 15.80 9.62
CA GLN A 421 -27.19 14.67 8.81
C GLN A 421 -26.10 14.18 7.83
N GLY A 422 -25.41 15.11 7.17
CA GLY A 422 -24.27 14.78 6.30
C GLY A 422 -23.13 14.09 7.04
N MET A 423 -22.78 14.55 8.24
CA MET A 423 -21.78 13.89 9.09
C MET A 423 -22.21 12.47 9.49
N SER A 424 -23.48 12.27 9.81
CA SER A 424 -24.01 10.94 10.18
C SER A 424 -23.89 9.94 9.02
N LEU A 425 -24.13 10.39 7.78
CA LEU A 425 -23.95 9.56 6.59
C LEU A 425 -22.48 9.20 6.34
N LEU A 426 -21.56 10.16 6.54
CA LEU A 426 -20.13 9.90 6.41
C LEU A 426 -19.62 8.96 7.50
N GLU A 427 -20.15 9.05 8.72
CA GLU A 427 -19.83 8.13 9.82
C GLU A 427 -20.29 6.71 9.51
N GLU A 428 -21.49 6.54 8.94
CA GLU A 428 -21.98 5.23 8.47
C GLU A 428 -21.11 4.66 7.34
N GLU A 429 -20.71 5.48 6.37
CA GLU A 429 -19.83 5.05 5.27
C GLU A 429 -18.43 4.66 5.80
N LEU A 430 -17.90 5.40 6.77
CA LEU A 430 -16.64 5.10 7.42
C LEU A 430 -16.70 3.76 8.17
N GLU A 431 -17.76 3.51 8.93
CA GLU A 431 -17.94 2.23 9.63
C GLU A 431 -18.05 1.08 8.65
N LYS A 432 -18.81 1.24 7.56
CA LYS A 432 -18.88 0.24 6.49
C LYS A 432 -17.50 -0.05 5.90
N LYS A 433 -16.71 0.99 5.59
CA LYS A 433 -15.34 0.82 5.08
C LYS A 433 -14.43 0.15 6.10
N SER A 434 -14.57 0.47 7.38
CA SER A 434 -13.84 -0.17 8.48
C SER A 434 -14.13 -1.68 8.55
N VAL A 435 -15.39 -2.07 8.39
CA VAL A 435 -15.80 -3.49 8.31
C VAL A 435 -15.18 -4.15 7.07
N GLU A 436 -15.28 -3.54 5.89
CA GLU A 436 -14.68 -4.06 4.64
C GLU A 436 -13.15 -4.26 4.79
N TYR A 437 -12.44 -3.31 5.42
CA TYR A 437 -11.00 -3.44 5.69
C TYR A 437 -10.67 -4.57 6.66
N ARG A 438 -11.52 -4.79 7.67
CA ARG A 438 -11.34 -5.91 8.61
C ARG A 438 -11.49 -7.25 7.90
N GLU A 439 -12.55 -7.39 7.09
CA GLU A 439 -12.79 -8.59 6.28
C GLU A 439 -11.64 -8.86 5.32
N LEU A 440 -11.13 -7.82 4.65
CA LEU A 440 -9.95 -7.93 3.78
C LEU A 440 -8.72 -8.38 4.57
N GLY A 441 -8.50 -7.83 5.77
CA GLY A 441 -7.44 -8.24 6.68
C GLY A 441 -7.51 -9.71 7.06
N GLU A 442 -8.70 -10.23 7.37
CA GLU A 442 -8.92 -11.65 7.67
C GLU A 442 -8.61 -12.54 6.46
N VAL A 443 -9.05 -12.15 5.26
CA VAL A 443 -8.73 -12.88 4.02
C VAL A 443 -7.22 -12.91 3.77
N VAL A 444 -6.53 -11.79 3.96
CA VAL A 444 -5.06 -11.73 3.82
C VAL A 444 -4.40 -12.67 4.82
N HIS A 445 -4.79 -12.65 6.09
CA HIS A 445 -4.24 -13.55 7.11
C HIS A 445 -4.43 -15.03 6.75
N VAL A 446 -5.62 -15.41 6.24
CA VAL A 446 -5.87 -16.78 5.76
C VAL A 446 -4.95 -17.13 4.58
N LYS A 447 -4.75 -16.21 3.63
CA LYS A 447 -3.87 -16.43 2.48
C LYS A 447 -2.40 -16.53 2.88
N GLU A 448 -1.95 -15.76 3.86
CA GLU A 448 -0.61 -15.86 4.43
C GLU A 448 -0.39 -17.23 5.09
N SER A 449 -1.36 -17.71 5.87
CA SER A 449 -1.32 -19.06 6.45
C SER A 449 -1.23 -20.15 5.37
N GLN A 450 -2.09 -20.07 4.34
CA GLN A 450 -2.08 -21.02 3.22
C GLN A 450 -0.74 -21.00 2.47
N LEU A 451 -0.12 -19.82 2.31
CA LEU A 451 1.18 -19.67 1.67
C LEU A 451 2.29 -20.31 2.50
N VAL A 452 2.25 -20.17 3.83
CA VAL A 452 3.20 -20.83 4.74
C VAL A 452 3.07 -22.35 4.65
N ASP A 453 1.86 -22.88 4.67
CA ASP A 453 1.62 -24.32 4.52
C ASP A 453 2.13 -24.86 3.18
N ALA A 454 1.86 -24.15 2.08
CA ALA A 454 2.36 -24.50 0.76
C ALA A 454 3.90 -24.48 0.70
N LYS A 455 4.56 -23.49 1.33
CA LYS A 455 6.03 -23.43 1.43
C LYS A 455 6.59 -24.64 2.19
N LEU A 456 5.98 -25.02 3.30
CA LEU A 456 6.39 -26.18 4.08
C LEU A 456 6.22 -27.49 3.28
N GLN A 457 5.12 -27.64 2.54
CA GLN A 457 4.91 -28.79 1.64
C GLN A 457 5.98 -28.86 0.54
N ILE A 458 6.31 -27.73 -0.08
CA ILE A 458 7.39 -27.67 -1.08
C ILE A 458 8.73 -28.09 -0.48
N GLN A 459 9.05 -27.64 0.74
CA GLN A 459 10.27 -28.03 1.43
C GLN A 459 10.30 -29.54 1.70
N HIS A 460 9.19 -30.10 2.18
CA HIS A 460 9.04 -31.54 2.40
C HIS A 460 9.29 -32.34 1.11
N LEU A 461 8.61 -31.97 0.02
CA LEU A 461 8.80 -32.63 -1.28
C LEU A 461 10.24 -32.48 -1.81
N LYS A 462 10.90 -31.36 -1.53
CA LYS A 462 12.30 -31.16 -1.89
C LYS A 462 13.23 -32.11 -1.11
N SER A 463 13.01 -32.31 0.18
CA SER A 463 13.76 -33.29 0.97
C SER A 463 13.49 -34.73 0.53
N GLU A 464 12.23 -35.06 0.21
CA GLU A 464 11.85 -36.38 -0.30
C GLU A 464 12.52 -36.67 -1.65
N LYS A 465 12.49 -35.70 -2.58
CA LYS A 465 13.21 -35.81 -3.86
C LYS A 465 14.71 -36.06 -3.65
N ALA A 466 15.36 -35.33 -2.73
CA ALA A 466 16.77 -35.52 -2.43
C ALA A 466 17.06 -36.93 -1.87
N SER A 467 16.20 -37.42 -0.98
CA SER A 467 16.30 -38.78 -0.43
C SER A 467 16.14 -39.85 -1.52
N LEU A 468 15.16 -39.69 -2.42
CA LEU A 468 14.94 -40.63 -3.52
C LEU A 468 16.10 -40.60 -4.53
N GLN A 469 16.71 -39.45 -4.75
CA GLN A 469 17.87 -39.33 -5.62
C GLN A 469 19.08 -40.10 -5.05
N VAL A 470 19.36 -39.98 -3.76
CA VAL A 470 20.44 -40.76 -3.11
C VAL A 470 20.16 -42.27 -3.23
N MET A 471 18.92 -42.71 -2.97
CA MET A 471 18.55 -44.12 -3.13
C MET A 471 18.73 -44.61 -4.57
N LEU A 472 18.43 -43.77 -5.57
CA LEU A 472 18.65 -44.12 -6.97
C LEU A 472 20.14 -44.29 -7.28
N GLU A 473 20.99 -43.36 -6.81
CA GLU A 473 22.44 -43.42 -6.99
C GLU A 473 23.04 -44.68 -6.34
N GLU A 474 22.56 -45.05 -5.14
CA GLU A 474 22.94 -46.32 -4.48
C GLU A 474 22.55 -47.54 -5.32
N LYS A 475 21.34 -47.55 -5.91
CA LYS A 475 20.89 -48.65 -6.76
C LYS A 475 21.65 -48.72 -8.08
N GLU A 476 22.03 -47.60 -8.66
CA GLU A 476 22.90 -47.56 -9.84
C GLU A 476 24.30 -48.12 -9.53
N LEU A 477 24.84 -47.85 -8.33
CA LEU A 477 26.10 -48.42 -7.87
C LEU A 477 26.00 -49.94 -7.68
N GLU A 478 24.97 -50.43 -6.98
CA GLU A 478 24.71 -51.87 -6.83
C GLU A 478 24.60 -52.57 -8.19
N LEU A 479 23.94 -51.94 -9.16
CA LEU A 479 23.79 -52.47 -10.52
C LEU A 479 25.14 -52.50 -11.26
N CYS A 480 25.98 -51.48 -11.09
CA CYS A 480 27.33 -51.44 -11.64
C CYS A 480 28.19 -52.60 -11.09
N ASP A 481 28.14 -52.83 -9.78
CA ASP A 481 28.86 -53.93 -9.13
C ASP A 481 28.36 -55.30 -9.61
N ALA A 482 27.05 -55.47 -9.72
CA ALA A 482 26.44 -56.69 -10.27
C ALA A 482 26.89 -56.93 -11.73
N ARG A 483 26.94 -55.88 -12.57
CA ARG A 483 27.46 -55.97 -13.94
C ARG A 483 28.93 -56.38 -13.97
N LYS A 484 29.75 -55.81 -13.10
CA LYS A 484 31.18 -56.17 -12.99
C LYS A 484 31.34 -57.64 -12.60
N MET A 485 30.54 -58.12 -11.64
CA MET A 485 30.53 -59.54 -11.25
C MET A 485 30.14 -60.46 -12.40
N VAL A 486 29.14 -60.10 -13.20
CA VAL A 486 28.74 -60.88 -14.39
C VAL A 486 29.87 -60.95 -15.42
N VAL A 487 30.59 -59.86 -15.66
CA VAL A 487 31.76 -59.86 -16.56
C VAL A 487 32.86 -60.79 -16.05
N GLU A 488 33.16 -60.74 -14.76
CA GLU A 488 34.15 -61.61 -14.12
C GLU A 488 33.75 -63.10 -14.22
N LEU A 489 32.48 -63.43 -13.93
CA LEU A 489 31.96 -64.79 -14.09
C LEU A 489 32.03 -65.27 -15.55
N ASN A 490 31.72 -64.41 -16.51
CA ASN A 490 31.86 -64.74 -17.94
C ASN A 490 33.32 -65.01 -18.32
N HIS A 491 34.27 -64.27 -17.74
CA HIS A 491 35.70 -64.52 -17.95
C HIS A 491 36.12 -65.88 -17.37
N GLN A 492 35.69 -66.20 -16.15
CA GLN A 492 35.93 -67.50 -15.53
C GLN A 492 35.32 -68.66 -16.34
N ILE A 493 34.10 -68.49 -16.88
CA ILE A 493 33.47 -69.47 -17.77
C ILE A 493 34.30 -69.66 -19.05
N PHE A 494 34.84 -68.58 -19.63
CA PHE A 494 35.71 -68.66 -20.80
C PHE A 494 36.99 -69.45 -20.51
N ASP A 495 37.65 -69.18 -19.39
CA ASP A 495 38.86 -69.90 -18.97
C ASP A 495 38.59 -71.38 -18.71
N LEU A 496 37.48 -71.69 -18.03
CA LEU A 496 37.04 -73.08 -17.81
C LEU A 496 36.77 -73.81 -19.13
N ASN A 497 36.10 -73.15 -20.10
CA ASN A 497 35.88 -73.72 -21.43
C ASN A 497 37.20 -73.98 -22.18
N MET A 498 38.17 -73.07 -22.09
CA MET A 498 39.51 -73.26 -22.67
C MET A 498 40.23 -74.46 -22.04
N LEU A 499 40.18 -74.59 -20.71
CA LEU A 499 40.76 -75.72 -19.99
C LEU A 499 40.08 -77.04 -20.38
N MET A 500 38.75 -77.03 -20.44
CA MET A 500 37.95 -78.19 -20.84
C MET A 500 38.28 -78.63 -22.27
N ASN A 501 38.38 -77.70 -23.23
CA ASN A 501 38.77 -78.01 -24.61
C ASN A 501 40.19 -78.60 -24.69
N ASN A 502 41.14 -78.11 -23.88
CA ASN A 502 42.48 -78.68 -23.80
C ASN A 502 42.44 -80.11 -23.23
N LYS A 503 41.64 -80.36 -22.19
CA LYS A 503 41.45 -81.70 -21.63
C LYS A 503 40.77 -82.65 -22.60
N GLU A 504 39.76 -82.18 -23.32
CA GLU A 504 39.10 -82.93 -24.39
C GLU A 504 40.11 -83.31 -25.48
N THR A 505 40.97 -82.37 -25.91
CA THR A 505 42.04 -82.63 -26.88
C THR A 505 43.02 -83.68 -26.36
N GLN A 506 43.48 -83.56 -25.11
CA GLN A 506 44.35 -84.56 -24.46
C GLN A 506 43.70 -85.94 -24.41
N LEU A 507 42.40 -86.00 -24.13
CA LEU A 507 41.63 -87.25 -24.08
C LEU A 507 41.51 -87.88 -25.47
N ILE A 508 41.25 -87.08 -26.51
CA ILE A 508 41.24 -87.52 -27.91
C ILE A 508 42.62 -88.09 -28.29
N ASP A 509 43.71 -87.40 -27.96
CA ASP A 509 45.08 -87.86 -28.23
C ASP A 509 45.39 -89.18 -27.52
N ALA A 510 45.03 -89.30 -26.23
CA ALA A 510 45.18 -90.53 -25.46
C ALA A 510 44.34 -91.68 -26.05
N THR A 511 43.11 -91.39 -26.47
CA THR A 511 42.21 -92.36 -27.12
C THR A 511 42.80 -92.85 -28.45
N ASN A 512 43.41 -91.96 -29.23
CA ASN A 512 44.06 -92.31 -30.49
C ASN A 512 45.33 -93.15 -30.26
N MET A 513 46.17 -92.79 -29.28
CA MET A 513 47.33 -93.61 -28.89
C MET A 513 46.91 -95.01 -28.42
N LEU A 514 45.82 -95.12 -27.65
CA LEU A 514 45.29 -96.41 -27.24
C LEU A 514 44.83 -97.25 -28.44
N LYS A 515 44.12 -96.66 -29.41
CA LYS A 515 43.74 -97.35 -30.65
C LYS A 515 44.95 -97.84 -31.45
N GLU A 516 46.01 -97.03 -31.56
CA GLU A 516 47.25 -97.43 -32.22
C GLU A 516 47.91 -98.61 -31.50
N LYS A 517 47.94 -98.60 -30.16
CA LYS A 517 48.43 -99.73 -29.36
C LYS A 517 47.55 -100.97 -29.54
N ASP A 518 46.23 -100.83 -29.59
CA ASP A 518 45.30 -101.93 -29.88
C ASP A 518 45.53 -102.52 -31.29
N GLU A 519 45.81 -101.68 -32.28
CA GLU A 519 46.20 -102.13 -33.62
C GLU A 519 47.55 -102.87 -33.60
N HIS A 520 48.54 -102.38 -32.85
CA HIS A 520 49.79 -103.10 -32.63
C HIS A 520 49.57 -104.45 -31.95
N VAL A 521 48.70 -104.53 -30.95
CA VAL A 521 48.34 -105.79 -30.29
C VAL A 521 47.70 -106.73 -31.30
N LYS A 522 46.75 -106.28 -32.13
CA LYS A 522 46.17 -107.11 -33.22
C LYS A 522 47.23 -107.60 -34.21
N ILE A 523 48.21 -106.76 -34.56
CA ILE A 523 49.34 -107.17 -35.41
C ILE A 523 50.20 -108.22 -34.69
N ILE A 524 50.48 -108.06 -33.40
CA ILE A 524 51.21 -109.04 -32.61
C ILE A 524 50.41 -110.35 -32.50
N GLU A 525 49.11 -110.29 -32.23
CA GLU A 525 48.21 -111.46 -32.19
C GLU A 525 48.18 -112.21 -33.52
N SER A 526 48.03 -111.51 -34.65
CA SER A 526 48.08 -112.15 -35.97
C SER A 526 49.44 -112.78 -36.27
N LYS A 527 50.56 -112.11 -35.91
CA LYS A 527 51.90 -112.68 -36.00
C LYS A 527 52.07 -113.89 -35.09
N LEU A 528 51.55 -113.83 -33.86
CA LEU A 528 51.60 -114.92 -32.90
C LEU A 528 50.81 -116.12 -33.41
N ASN A 529 49.63 -115.89 -33.97
CA ASN A 529 48.82 -116.93 -34.62
C ASN A 529 49.53 -117.55 -35.82
N ASP A 530 50.25 -116.77 -36.64
CA ASP A 530 51.08 -117.28 -37.73
C ASP A 530 52.27 -118.11 -37.21
N THR A 531 52.95 -117.65 -36.15
CA THR A 531 54.01 -118.45 -35.50
C THR A 531 53.48 -119.70 -34.83
N ASN A 532 52.29 -119.66 -34.23
CA ASN A 532 51.63 -120.83 -33.65
C ASN A 532 51.21 -121.81 -34.73
N LEU A 533 50.72 -121.35 -35.89
CA LEU A 533 50.43 -122.21 -37.04
C LEU A 533 51.70 -122.89 -37.55
N LYS A 534 52.80 -122.15 -37.70
CA LYS A 534 54.11 -122.70 -38.05
C LYS A 534 54.66 -123.65 -36.99
N ALA A 535 54.43 -123.36 -35.71
CA ALA A 535 54.77 -124.26 -34.61
C ALA A 535 53.94 -125.54 -34.69
N PHE A 536 52.66 -125.44 -35.05
CA PHE A 536 51.77 -126.58 -35.29
C PHE A 536 52.22 -127.39 -36.52
N GLU A 537 52.62 -126.73 -37.61
CA GLU A 537 53.21 -127.40 -38.78
C GLU A 537 54.50 -128.13 -38.40
N ALA A 538 55.41 -127.48 -37.66
CA ALA A 538 56.62 -128.10 -37.14
C ALA A 538 56.29 -129.25 -36.16
N GLU A 539 55.28 -129.09 -35.30
CA GLU A 539 54.81 -130.13 -34.39
C GLU A 539 54.23 -131.32 -35.17
N THR A 540 53.49 -131.10 -36.26
CA THR A 540 53.00 -132.18 -37.14
C THR A 540 54.13 -132.85 -37.93
N GLU A 541 55.17 -132.11 -38.31
CA GLU A 541 56.36 -132.67 -38.96
C GLU A 541 57.18 -133.51 -37.96
N VAL A 542 57.31 -133.05 -36.71
CA VAL A 542 57.86 -133.84 -35.58
C VAL A 542 56.99 -135.06 -35.31
N GLN A 543 55.66 -134.92 -35.32
CA GLN A 543 54.71 -136.04 -35.17
C GLN A 543 54.87 -137.05 -36.31
N ARG A 544 55.12 -136.60 -37.54
CA ARG A 544 55.40 -137.44 -38.70
C ARG A 544 56.75 -138.15 -38.61
N ILE A 545 57.77 -137.47 -38.08
CA ILE A 545 59.06 -138.09 -37.72
C ILE A 545 58.84 -139.14 -36.61
N LEU A 546 58.02 -138.84 -35.61
CA LEU A 546 57.69 -139.71 -34.50
C LEU A 546 56.88 -140.93 -34.96
N GLU A 547 55.95 -140.78 -35.92
CA GLU A 547 55.22 -141.86 -36.57
C GLU A 547 56.09 -142.74 -37.49
N LEU A 548 57.03 -142.16 -38.25
CA LEU A 548 58.00 -142.92 -39.05
C LEU A 548 58.98 -143.69 -38.15
N THR A 549 59.33 -143.11 -37.00
CA THR A 549 60.15 -143.75 -35.97
C THR A 549 59.38 -144.88 -35.28
N ASN A 550 58.10 -144.67 -34.93
CA ASN A 550 57.24 -145.71 -34.34
C ASN A 550 56.88 -146.85 -35.32
N LYS A 551 56.87 -146.60 -36.64
CA LYS A 551 56.75 -147.65 -37.67
C LYS A 551 58.00 -148.52 -37.83
N LEU A 552 59.19 -148.01 -37.50
CA LEU A 552 60.44 -148.78 -37.53
C LEU A 552 60.66 -149.60 -36.25
N VAL A 553 60.09 -149.16 -35.14
CA VAL A 553 60.36 -149.70 -33.79
C VAL A 553 59.38 -150.81 -33.35
N SER A 554 58.35 -151.14 -34.14
CA SER A 554 57.32 -152.14 -33.76
C SER A 554 57.49 -153.56 -34.33
N SER A 555 58.66 -153.92 -34.91
CA SER A 555 58.92 -155.29 -35.42
C SER A 555 60.18 -155.99 -34.88
N ILE A 556 61.00 -155.39 -34.01
CA ILE A 556 62.19 -156.05 -33.44
C ILE A 556 62.41 -155.66 -31.97
N LYS A 557 62.68 -156.68 -31.15
CA LYS A 557 62.98 -156.74 -29.70
C LYS A 557 64.10 -155.78 -29.25
N VAL A 558 64.02 -155.20 -28.03
CA VAL A 558 65.08 -154.99 -26.98
C VAL A 558 64.95 -153.67 -26.15
N GLU A 559 65.09 -153.84 -24.83
CA GLU A 559 65.60 -153.03 -23.68
C GLU A 559 65.63 -151.47 -23.55
N LYS A 560 65.22 -151.05 -22.33
CA LYS A 560 65.79 -150.08 -21.33
C LYS A 560 65.86 -148.54 -21.55
N MET A 561 65.51 -147.86 -20.43
CA MET A 561 65.93 -146.53 -19.91
C MET A 561 65.56 -145.31 -20.78
N GLY A 562 65.28 -144.10 -20.29
CA GLY A 562 65.37 -143.41 -18.99
C GLY A 562 65.48 -141.89 -19.24
N ASN A 563 65.08 -141.08 -18.25
CA ASN A 563 65.50 -139.70 -17.93
C ASN A 563 64.88 -138.45 -18.62
N ASP A 564 64.31 -137.60 -17.75
CA ASP A 564 64.64 -136.19 -17.39
C ASP A 564 64.82 -135.05 -18.41
N ILE A 565 64.32 -133.86 -17.99
CA ILE A 565 64.89 -132.47 -17.96
C ILE A 565 63.71 -131.46 -18.01
N ASN A 566 63.35 -130.63 -17.00
CA ASN A 566 63.99 -129.47 -16.32
C ASN A 566 64.19 -128.24 -17.26
N GLU A 567 63.66 -127.03 -17.01
CA GLU A 567 64.28 -125.90 -16.30
C GLU A 567 63.35 -124.65 -16.33
N LYS A 568 63.12 -123.96 -15.18
CA LYS A 568 63.62 -122.61 -14.73
C LYS A 568 63.17 -121.39 -15.57
N SER A 569 62.86 -120.22 -15.01
CA SER A 569 63.42 -119.42 -13.89
C SER A 569 62.33 -118.44 -13.38
N ILE A 570 62.12 -118.11 -12.09
CA ILE A 570 62.95 -117.46 -11.04
C ILE A 570 63.34 -115.99 -11.31
N GLY A 571 63.01 -115.14 -10.31
CA GLY A 571 63.33 -113.72 -10.10
C GLY A 571 62.05 -112.93 -9.80
N GLU A 572 61.56 -112.69 -8.57
CA GLU A 572 62.20 -112.38 -7.27
C GLU A 572 63.05 -111.08 -7.32
N LEU A 573 62.48 -109.95 -6.86
CA LEU A 573 62.96 -109.12 -5.73
C LEU A 573 62.37 -107.67 -5.73
N GLU A 574 62.03 -107.23 -4.52
CA GLU A 574 62.13 -105.85 -3.99
C GLU A 574 61.37 -104.71 -4.70
N VAL A 575 60.28 -104.22 -4.08
CA VAL A 575 60.29 -102.97 -3.29
C VAL A 575 59.03 -102.95 -2.43
N GLU A 576 59.18 -103.51 -1.24
CA GLU A 576 58.64 -102.95 0.00
C GLU A 576 59.34 -101.60 0.23
N LYS A 577 58.58 -100.54 0.60
CA LYS A 577 59.01 -99.16 0.96
C LYS A 577 58.73 -98.02 -0.05
N ILE A 578 57.46 -97.75 -0.39
CA ILE A 578 56.95 -96.37 -0.69
C ILE A 578 55.51 -96.11 -0.19
N GLU A 579 54.70 -97.12 0.17
CA GLU A 579 53.27 -96.90 0.54
C GLU A 579 52.98 -96.48 2.00
N LEU A 580 54.00 -96.10 2.80
CA LEU A 580 53.79 -95.65 4.20
C LEU A 580 54.31 -94.23 4.54
N GLU A 581 55.01 -93.54 3.64
CA GLU A 581 55.54 -92.17 3.90
C GLU A 581 54.76 -91.05 3.16
N GLY A 582 53.82 -91.40 2.27
CA GLY A 582 52.98 -90.42 1.56
C GLY A 582 51.78 -89.93 2.37
N ALA A 583 51.27 -90.75 3.30
CA ALA A 583 50.09 -90.42 4.11
C ALA A 583 50.42 -89.59 5.37
N GLU A 584 51.67 -89.60 5.85
CA GLU A 584 52.07 -88.83 7.05
C GLU A 584 52.39 -87.36 6.70
N VAL A 585 52.95 -87.09 5.51
CA VAL A 585 53.27 -85.73 5.04
C VAL A 585 52.03 -84.95 4.57
N GLU A 586 51.00 -85.62 4.03
CA GLU A 586 49.72 -84.97 3.68
C GLU A 586 48.88 -84.63 4.91
N VAL A 587 48.89 -85.46 5.95
CA VAL A 587 48.19 -85.17 7.22
C VAL A 587 48.90 -84.05 7.99
N GLU A 588 50.23 -84.00 7.99
CA GLU A 588 50.98 -82.92 8.63
C GLU A 588 50.87 -81.58 7.86
N ALA A 589 50.82 -81.62 6.52
CA ALA A 589 50.57 -80.43 5.70
C ALA A 589 49.13 -79.91 5.84
N ALA A 590 48.13 -80.80 5.89
CA ALA A 590 46.73 -80.42 6.09
C ALA A 590 46.45 -79.87 7.50
N THR A 591 47.06 -80.46 8.54
CA THR A 591 46.94 -79.96 9.92
C THR A 591 47.67 -78.63 10.12
N SER A 592 48.84 -78.44 9.51
CA SER A 592 49.58 -77.15 9.54
C SER A 592 48.86 -76.03 8.76
N ALA A 593 48.20 -76.36 7.64
CA ALA A 593 47.39 -75.42 6.88
C ALA A 593 46.13 -74.98 7.65
N LEU A 594 45.43 -75.92 8.32
CA LEU A 594 44.29 -75.62 9.18
C LEU A 594 44.69 -74.79 10.40
N HIS A 595 45.86 -75.04 10.99
CA HIS A 595 46.38 -74.24 12.11
C HIS A 595 46.70 -72.80 11.69
N LYS A 596 47.29 -72.60 10.50
CA LYS A 596 47.52 -71.26 9.92
C LYS A 596 46.23 -70.51 9.55
N LEU A 597 45.21 -71.23 9.07
CA LEU A 597 43.89 -70.65 8.77
C LEU A 597 43.16 -70.22 10.05
N ALA A 598 43.21 -71.04 11.10
CA ALA A 598 42.68 -70.68 12.42
C ALA A 598 43.40 -69.45 13.01
N GLU A 599 44.72 -69.37 12.85
CA GLU A 599 45.53 -68.23 13.31
C GLU A 599 45.21 -66.93 12.57
N LEU A 600 45.09 -66.99 11.23
CA LEU A 600 44.71 -65.82 10.43
C LEU A 600 43.28 -65.34 10.73
N SER A 601 42.33 -66.26 10.92
CA SER A 601 40.97 -65.91 11.36
C SER A 601 40.96 -65.22 12.73
N ARG A 602 41.81 -65.66 13.66
CA ARG A 602 41.96 -65.05 14.98
C ARG A 602 42.59 -63.66 14.90
N GLN A 603 43.58 -63.46 14.03
CA GLN A 603 44.18 -62.14 13.78
C GLN A 603 43.21 -61.16 13.12
N ILE A 604 42.40 -61.61 12.16
CA ILE A 604 41.35 -60.79 11.54
C ILE A 604 40.28 -60.40 12.57
N LEU A 605 39.89 -61.35 13.44
CA LEU A 605 38.91 -61.10 14.51
C LEU A 605 39.42 -60.07 15.52
N ASN A 606 40.67 -60.21 16.00
CA ASN A 606 41.27 -59.26 16.94
C ASN A 606 41.42 -57.86 16.31
N LYS A 607 41.80 -57.78 15.03
CA LYS A 607 41.90 -56.51 14.30
C LYS A 607 40.54 -55.85 14.03
N ALA A 608 39.49 -56.64 13.87
CA ALA A 608 38.11 -56.15 13.76
C ALA A 608 37.56 -55.65 15.11
N ILE A 609 37.94 -56.28 16.23
CA ILE A 609 37.59 -55.82 17.59
C ILE A 609 38.32 -54.51 17.93
N GLU A 610 39.61 -54.40 17.64
CA GLU A 610 40.38 -53.15 17.81
C GLU A 610 39.86 -52.00 16.92
N SER A 611 39.38 -52.30 15.71
CA SER A 611 38.74 -51.31 14.82
C SER A 611 37.38 -50.81 15.34
N VAL A 612 36.74 -51.55 16.25
CA VAL A 612 35.43 -51.21 16.83
C VAL A 612 35.57 -50.43 18.15
N GLU A 613 36.65 -50.61 18.91
CA GLU A 613 36.92 -49.84 20.14
C GLU A 613 37.60 -48.48 19.92
N GLY A 614 38.13 -48.20 18.72
CA GLY A 614 38.87 -46.98 18.41
C GLY A 614 38.05 -45.71 18.08
N ASN A 615 36.73 -45.81 17.84
CA ASN A 615 35.92 -44.67 17.38
C ASN A 615 34.71 -44.41 18.28
N ASN A 616 34.95 -43.80 19.44
CA ASN A 616 33.92 -43.27 20.31
C ASN A 616 33.73 -41.76 20.10
N SER A 617 32.83 -41.38 19.18
CA SER A 617 32.01 -40.17 19.33
C SER A 617 30.91 -40.05 18.26
N ASN A 618 29.66 -40.11 18.74
CA ASN A 618 28.46 -39.45 18.24
C ASN A 618 27.64 -39.99 17.04
N LEU A 619 26.37 -40.25 17.38
CA LEU A 619 25.12 -40.24 16.60
C LEU A 619 24.82 -41.40 15.62
N GLY A 620 24.16 -42.42 16.16
CA GLY A 620 22.78 -42.77 15.80
C GLY A 620 22.51 -43.46 14.45
N THR A 621 22.62 -44.79 14.40
CA THR A 621 21.63 -45.70 13.75
C THR A 621 21.94 -47.17 14.08
N ASP A 622 21.02 -47.81 14.80
CA ASP A 622 21.21 -49.02 15.62
C ASP A 622 20.73 -50.33 14.95
N MET A 623 20.78 -50.43 13.62
CA MET A 623 20.30 -51.61 12.88
C MET A 623 21.41 -52.42 12.18
N SER A 624 22.48 -51.78 11.72
CA SER A 624 23.59 -52.47 11.05
C SER A 624 24.55 -53.16 12.04
N PHE A 625 24.75 -52.58 13.23
CA PHE A 625 25.67 -53.10 14.24
C PHE A 625 25.21 -54.42 14.86
N SER A 626 23.89 -54.58 15.10
CA SER A 626 23.33 -55.82 15.66
C SER A 626 23.37 -57.01 14.68
N VAL A 627 23.34 -56.73 13.37
CA VAL A 627 23.44 -57.74 12.30
C VAL A 627 24.88 -58.21 12.16
N ILE A 628 25.86 -57.30 12.19
CA ILE A 628 27.29 -57.64 12.17
C ILE A 628 27.66 -58.44 13.42
N LYS A 629 27.19 -58.02 14.60
CA LYS A 629 27.42 -58.76 15.86
C LYS A 629 26.82 -60.17 15.84
N ARG A 630 25.63 -60.36 15.24
CA ARG A 630 25.03 -61.69 15.04
C ARG A 630 25.79 -62.54 14.03
N GLY A 631 26.30 -61.94 12.96
CA GLY A 631 27.13 -62.61 11.96
C GLY A 631 28.43 -63.14 12.57
N VAL A 632 29.11 -62.31 13.36
CA VAL A 632 30.36 -62.68 14.04
C VAL A 632 30.15 -63.80 15.06
N VAL A 633 29.07 -63.76 15.85
CA VAL A 633 28.73 -64.84 16.79
C VAL A 633 28.42 -66.16 16.06
N ARG A 634 27.72 -66.10 14.91
CA ARG A 634 27.44 -67.30 14.10
C ARG A 634 28.70 -67.92 13.50
N ILE A 635 29.62 -67.09 13.00
CA ILE A 635 30.89 -67.56 12.44
C ILE A 635 31.74 -68.20 13.54
N SER A 636 31.85 -67.56 14.72
CA SER A 636 32.57 -68.12 15.87
C SER A 636 32.02 -69.48 16.31
N ALA A 637 30.68 -69.62 16.35
CA ALA A 637 30.04 -70.88 16.72
C ALA A 637 30.26 -72.00 15.66
N LEU A 638 30.27 -71.65 14.37
CA LEU A 638 30.57 -72.60 13.29
C LEU A 638 32.05 -73.04 13.33
N THR A 639 32.97 -72.12 13.65
CA THR A 639 34.39 -72.46 13.79
C THR A 639 34.64 -73.38 15.00
N GLU A 640 33.98 -73.14 16.14
CA GLU A 640 34.04 -74.06 17.30
C GLU A 640 33.42 -75.42 16.98
N GLN A 641 32.33 -75.47 16.21
CA GLN A 641 31.69 -76.73 15.82
C GLN A 641 32.60 -77.55 14.88
N LEU A 642 33.26 -76.91 13.91
CA LEU A 642 34.21 -77.56 13.00
C LEU A 642 35.46 -78.06 13.73
N LEU A 643 35.96 -77.33 14.73
CA LEU A 643 37.08 -77.77 15.56
C LEU A 643 36.70 -78.99 16.42
N LYS A 644 35.45 -79.06 16.88
CA LYS A 644 34.92 -80.19 17.65
C LYS A 644 34.64 -81.42 16.80
N GLU A 645 34.22 -81.25 15.54
CA GLU A 645 34.05 -82.35 14.57
C GLU A 645 35.40 -82.91 14.07
N ALA A 646 36.48 -82.13 14.15
CA ALA A 646 37.83 -82.55 13.78
C ALA A 646 38.65 -83.16 14.93
N ASP A 647 38.07 -83.30 16.14
CA ASP A 647 38.72 -83.84 17.35
C ASP A 647 40.05 -83.15 17.75
N ILE A 648 40.14 -81.84 17.47
CA ILE A 648 41.32 -81.01 17.76
C ILE A 648 41.14 -80.39 19.15
N LEU A 649 41.85 -80.91 20.15
CA LEU A 649 41.87 -80.34 21.51
C LEU A 649 42.56 -78.97 21.51
N VAL A 650 41.78 -77.92 21.73
CA VAL A 650 42.30 -76.56 21.95
C VAL A 650 42.85 -76.49 23.38
N VAL A 651 44.18 -76.39 23.50
CA VAL A 651 44.83 -75.99 24.74
C VAL A 651 44.57 -74.50 24.94
N ASN A 652 43.90 -74.14 26.05
CA ASN A 652 43.64 -72.74 26.44
C ASN A 652 44.92 -71.91 26.54
#